data_AF-A0A672JQF1-F1
#
_entry.id   AF-A0A672JQF1-F1
#
_cell.length_a   1.000
_cell.length_b   1.000
_cell.length_c   1.000
_cell.angle_alpha   90.00
_cell.angle_beta   90.00
_cell.angle_gamma   90.00
#
_symmetry.space_group_name_H-M   'P 1'
#
loop_
_entity.id
_entity.type
_entity.pdbx_description
1 polymer ?
#
loop_
_entity_poly.entity_id
_entity_poly.type
_entity_poly.pdbx_seq_one_letter_code
_entity_poly.pdbx_strand_id
1 'polypeptide(L)'
;MYLFIYLFIYLFIYLFIYLFIFTSCLLEILRTAKATVDAAYEYSRRTSLERVKRNAAHPSDVLRLLKQPAGPSRSEVRYADYMENTIRLLSRARRGKRSINATDLISEEELEVIATLTGCSSRARVPPCKTTANLDSFRTASSVCNNRVNTRWGASNIPFVRWLPSEYSDGIAQPKGTAGAINGHVLPLVRDVSNRILATPNDQVENDTMFSFMLTIFAQLTDHDLTFTPHSPVIRSFSDGIDCDHTCAVTEPCFPIPLNDPRIDREDCIPFFRSAPACGSGNGGSNFGAVTVREQMNTLTSLVDAGHLYGSDEAKAHFLRNLTTDDGYLRVNTIYDDNGRALLPFVNMNTSMCATRQRITGDPNAKEVPCFLAGDERSNENIALTSLHTLFLREHNRLARLLKMKNPYWDGERIYQEARKIIGAYFQIMMYRDFLPLILGPDAIAAKLSTYPGYDESVDPSISNVFATAAYRFAHTMIHPFISRLDENYNEHPLFPTQPLHRCFMAPWRVVDEGGIDPIVRGLIGRPAKLNTQEHMLTDEVRERLFKFTHELALDLGALNMQRGRDHGLPGYNKWRKFCGLSTPQTEEELAEVLQNKQLARKILDLYGTPDNIDPWLGGVAEPFVRGGRVGPLFACLIATQFQKIRQGDSLWWENKGVFTEEQRIALRDVSLARIICDNTGITEVPRNSFQFRPRGSGYTQCEDIPEIDFSAWKEGSNDGPRGPPGPPGPPGPRGPKGMPGPPGPPGNSTHVGFSARLGNNYPGSGTPIGFHDEILNEGNGYDTKGGIFTCPVAGVYQFEFHCTIYQRTASLDLMMNGERLLHSYTTPHNSYLTASGSILVKLKVGDQIWLVANQGGTAITKESYFLGHLLWIV
;
A
#
# COMPACT_ATOMS: atom_id res chain seq x y z
N MET A 1 10.32 51.31 40.37
CA MET A 1 9.54 50.11 40.72
C MET A 1 8.18 50.08 40.01
N TYR A 2 7.32 51.09 40.19
CA TYR A 2 6.01 51.16 39.52
C TYR A 2 6.05 51.13 37.98
N LEU A 3 7.03 51.79 37.35
CA LEU A 3 7.19 51.78 35.89
C LEU A 3 7.57 50.39 35.34
N PHE A 4 8.31 49.60 36.13
CA PHE A 4 8.76 48.25 35.74
C PHE A 4 7.61 47.24 35.81
N ILE A 5 6.74 47.36 36.81
CA ILE A 5 5.54 46.52 36.96
C ILE A 5 4.54 46.84 35.85
N TYR A 6 4.37 48.12 35.48
CA TYR A 6 3.48 48.52 34.40
C TYR A 6 3.96 48.02 33.03
N LEU A 7 5.27 48.10 32.76
CA LEU A 7 5.85 47.58 31.54
C LEU A 7 5.75 46.05 31.45
N PHE A 8 5.92 45.35 32.58
CA PHE A 8 5.80 43.88 32.65
C PHE A 8 4.36 43.41 32.45
N ILE A 9 3.38 44.08 33.07
CA ILE A 9 1.95 43.79 32.88
C ILE A 9 1.54 44.11 31.44
N TYR A 10 2.01 45.22 30.88
CA TYR A 10 1.71 45.59 29.49
C TYR A 10 2.32 44.58 28.50
N LEU A 11 3.57 44.16 28.70
CA LEU A 11 4.17 43.09 27.89
C LEU A 11 3.42 41.78 28.05
N PHE A 12 3.02 41.40 29.27
CA PHE A 12 2.33 40.13 29.51
C PHE A 12 0.93 40.12 28.89
N ILE A 13 0.17 41.20 28.99
CA ILE A 13 -1.14 41.37 28.35
C ILE A 13 -0.98 41.40 26.83
N TYR A 14 0.00 42.14 26.30
CA TYR A 14 0.27 42.20 24.86
C TYR A 14 0.68 40.84 24.31
N LEU A 15 1.54 40.10 25.02
CA LEU A 15 1.95 38.74 24.67
C LEU A 15 0.77 37.77 24.73
N PHE A 16 -0.09 37.85 25.76
CA PHE A 16 -1.26 37.00 25.91
C PHE A 16 -2.33 37.27 24.84
N ILE A 17 -2.60 38.54 24.52
CA ILE A 17 -3.50 38.94 23.44
C ILE A 17 -2.93 38.54 22.09
N TYR A 18 -1.64 38.74 21.86
CA TYR A 18 -0.96 38.33 20.62
C TYR A 18 -1.04 36.81 20.46
N LEU A 19 -0.69 36.03 21.48
CA LEU A 19 -0.75 34.57 21.46
C LEU A 19 -2.17 34.06 21.21
N PHE A 20 -3.19 34.66 21.84
CA PHE A 20 -4.60 34.27 21.72
C PHE A 20 -5.20 34.61 20.33
N ILE A 21 -4.96 35.82 19.82
CA ILE A 21 -5.42 36.21 18.48
C ILE A 21 -4.71 35.37 17.41
N PHE A 22 -3.42 35.11 17.60
CA PHE A 22 -2.61 34.35 16.66
C PHE A 22 -3.02 32.88 16.58
N THR A 23 -3.22 32.22 17.73
CA THR A 23 -3.75 30.84 17.76
C THR A 23 -5.18 30.77 17.21
N SER A 24 -6.01 31.78 17.46
CA SER A 24 -7.37 31.85 16.90
C SER A 24 -7.37 31.93 15.36
N CYS A 25 -6.53 32.77 14.77
CA CYS A 25 -6.40 32.90 13.32
C CYS A 25 -5.84 31.62 12.67
N LEU A 26 -4.81 31.00 13.26
CA LEU A 26 -4.23 29.75 12.77
C LEU A 26 -5.26 28.60 12.78
N LEU A 27 -6.03 28.48 13.86
CA LEU A 27 -7.07 27.46 13.98
C LEU A 27 -8.21 27.65 12.96
N GLU A 28 -8.56 28.90 12.66
CA GLU A 28 -9.57 29.20 11.62
C GLU A 28 -9.07 28.80 10.22
N ILE A 29 -7.85 29.19 9.84
CA ILE A 29 -7.25 28.79 8.56
C ILE A 29 -7.20 27.26 8.45
N LEU A 30 -6.78 26.57 9.51
CA LEU A 30 -6.69 25.11 9.52
C LEU A 30 -8.07 24.45 9.38
N ARG A 31 -9.12 24.99 10.03
CA ARG A 31 -10.50 24.52 9.84
C ARG A 31 -10.96 24.72 8.39
N THR A 32 -10.69 25.87 7.80
CA THR A 32 -11.03 26.15 6.39
C THR A 32 -10.28 25.24 5.42
N ALA A 33 -9.00 24.98 5.67
CA ALA A 33 -8.18 24.05 4.88
C ALA A 33 -8.76 22.63 4.92
N LYS A 34 -9.04 22.11 6.13
CA LYS A 34 -9.64 20.78 6.31
C LYS A 34 -11.00 20.67 5.63
N ALA A 35 -11.88 21.65 5.82
CA ALA A 35 -13.20 21.67 5.18
C ALA A 35 -13.11 21.67 3.64
N THR A 36 -12.16 22.43 3.08
CA THR A 36 -11.92 22.49 1.62
C THR A 36 -11.46 21.13 1.09
N VAL A 37 -10.48 20.50 1.77
CA VAL A 37 -9.99 19.17 1.40
C VAL A 37 -11.11 18.14 1.51
N ASP A 38 -11.86 18.14 2.61
CA ASP A 38 -12.92 17.16 2.86
C ASP A 38 -14.04 17.25 1.83
N ALA A 39 -14.47 18.45 1.48
CA ALA A 39 -15.47 18.67 0.44
C ALA A 39 -15.00 18.16 -0.93
N ALA A 40 -13.73 18.37 -1.29
CA ALA A 40 -13.17 17.87 -2.56
C ALA A 40 -13.07 16.34 -2.59
N TYR A 41 -12.67 15.70 -1.48
CA TYR A 41 -12.66 14.24 -1.35
C TYR A 41 -14.07 13.65 -1.45
N GLU A 42 -15.04 14.22 -0.74
CA GLU A 42 -16.43 13.77 -0.77
C GLU A 42 -17.02 13.89 -2.18
N TYR A 43 -16.82 15.04 -2.84
CA TYR A 43 -17.23 15.25 -4.23
C TYR A 43 -16.63 14.19 -5.15
N SER A 44 -15.30 14.02 -5.09
CA SER A 44 -14.58 13.11 -5.96
C SER A 44 -15.04 11.67 -5.79
N ARG A 45 -15.18 11.22 -4.54
CA ARG A 45 -15.68 9.86 -4.24
C ARG A 45 -17.10 9.65 -4.75
N ARG A 46 -18.00 10.61 -4.51
CA ARG A 46 -19.40 10.54 -4.95
C ARG A 46 -19.49 10.47 -6.47
N THR A 47 -18.82 11.37 -7.18
CA THR A 47 -18.79 11.39 -8.66
C THR A 47 -18.26 10.07 -9.22
N SER A 48 -17.14 9.56 -8.68
CA SER A 48 -16.56 8.27 -9.10
C SER A 48 -17.55 7.11 -8.99
N LEU A 49 -18.18 6.99 -7.82
CA LEU A 49 -19.11 5.89 -7.54
C LEU A 49 -20.39 6.02 -8.36
N GLU A 50 -20.90 7.24 -8.55
CA GLU A 50 -22.04 7.50 -9.44
C GLU A 50 -21.74 7.06 -10.88
N ARG A 51 -20.55 7.37 -11.41
CA ARG A 51 -20.14 6.94 -12.77
C ARG A 51 -20.03 5.43 -12.89
N VAL A 52 -19.44 4.75 -11.91
CA VAL A 52 -19.39 3.27 -11.92
C VAL A 52 -20.79 2.68 -11.84
N LYS A 53 -21.66 3.17 -10.95
CA LYS A 53 -23.06 2.70 -10.83
C LYS A 53 -23.87 2.85 -12.11
N ARG A 54 -23.66 3.95 -12.84
CA ARG A 54 -24.37 4.24 -14.10
C ARG A 54 -23.73 3.56 -15.31
N ASN A 55 -22.74 2.70 -15.12
CA ASN A 55 -21.96 2.12 -16.20
C ASN A 55 -21.37 3.18 -17.15
N ALA A 56 -21.00 4.35 -16.61
CA ALA A 56 -20.46 5.50 -17.33
C ALA A 56 -19.01 5.82 -16.92
N ALA A 57 -18.31 4.90 -16.25
CA ALA A 57 -16.92 5.10 -15.83
C ALA A 57 -15.97 5.07 -17.03
N HIS A 58 -15.13 6.10 -17.17
CA HIS A 58 -14.08 6.17 -18.17
C HIS A 58 -12.85 5.32 -17.76
N PRO A 59 -11.95 4.99 -18.70
CA PRO A 59 -10.68 4.32 -18.37
C PRO A 59 -9.85 5.04 -17.29
N SER A 60 -9.86 6.38 -17.27
CA SER A 60 -9.22 7.20 -16.23
C SER A 60 -9.86 7.03 -14.85
N ASP A 61 -11.18 6.85 -14.76
CA ASP A 61 -11.87 6.55 -13.50
C ASP A 61 -11.43 5.20 -12.94
N VAL A 62 -11.30 4.19 -13.80
CA VAL A 62 -10.85 2.85 -13.41
C VAL A 62 -9.44 2.90 -12.87
N LEU A 63 -8.50 3.53 -13.59
CA LEU A 63 -7.12 3.69 -13.12
C LEU A 63 -7.07 4.48 -11.80
N ARG A 64 -7.85 5.56 -11.68
CA ARG A 64 -7.86 6.38 -10.46
C ARG A 64 -8.38 5.60 -9.27
N LEU A 65 -9.49 4.87 -9.43
CA LEU A 65 -10.05 4.03 -8.37
C LEU A 65 -9.11 2.90 -7.97
N LEU A 66 -8.44 2.27 -8.95
CA LEU A 66 -7.40 1.26 -8.73
C LEU A 66 -6.20 1.81 -7.94
N LYS A 67 -5.86 3.09 -8.14
CA LYS A 67 -4.74 3.80 -7.51
C LYS A 67 -5.18 4.61 -6.28
N GLN A 68 -6.39 4.43 -5.75
CA GLN A 68 -6.84 5.11 -4.53
C GLN A 68 -6.10 4.56 -3.31
N PRO A 69 -5.76 5.40 -2.32
CA PRO A 69 -5.26 4.93 -1.05
C PRO A 69 -6.39 4.25 -0.23
N ALA A 70 -6.02 3.13 0.40
CA ALA A 70 -6.89 2.33 1.26
C ALA A 70 -6.41 2.36 2.73
N GLY A 71 -7.29 1.98 3.66
CA GLY A 71 -6.93 1.80 5.07
C GLY A 71 -6.20 3.01 5.69
N PRO A 72 -5.15 2.78 6.49
CA PRO A 72 -4.32 3.84 7.07
C PRO A 72 -3.67 4.77 6.04
N SER A 73 -3.30 4.25 4.85
CA SER A 73 -2.68 5.03 3.78
C SER A 73 -3.58 6.17 3.29
N ARG A 74 -4.91 5.99 3.38
CA ARG A 74 -5.88 7.05 3.05
C ARG A 74 -5.77 8.24 4.01
N SER A 75 -5.58 7.96 5.29
CA SER A 75 -5.39 9.00 6.30
C SER A 75 -4.08 9.75 6.06
N GLU A 76 -2.99 9.03 5.79
CA GLU A 76 -1.67 9.62 5.51
C GLU A 76 -1.67 10.57 4.31
N VAL A 77 -2.34 10.18 3.21
CA VAL A 77 -2.48 11.06 2.04
C VAL A 77 -3.33 12.30 2.37
N ARG A 78 -4.43 12.11 3.09
CA ARG A 78 -5.33 13.22 3.49
C ARG A 78 -4.63 14.22 4.42
N TYR A 79 -3.79 13.74 5.34
CA TYR A 79 -3.00 14.59 6.22
C TYR A 79 -2.03 15.46 5.44
N ALA A 80 -1.41 14.91 4.38
CA ALA A 80 -0.53 15.68 3.50
C ALA A 80 -1.30 16.81 2.79
N ASP A 81 -2.50 16.52 2.27
CA ASP A 81 -3.35 17.53 1.63
C ASP A 81 -3.84 18.61 2.61
N TYR A 82 -4.14 18.24 3.86
CA TYR A 82 -4.46 19.20 4.92
C TYR A 82 -3.28 20.14 5.21
N MET A 83 -2.07 19.59 5.32
CA MET A 83 -0.86 20.37 5.54
C MET A 83 -0.62 21.36 4.39
N GLU A 84 -0.60 20.86 3.16
CA GLU A 84 -0.33 21.69 1.98
C GLU A 84 -1.37 22.81 1.84
N ASN A 85 -2.65 22.51 2.02
CA ASN A 85 -3.70 23.54 1.96
C ASN A 85 -3.64 24.54 3.11
N THR A 86 -3.27 24.11 4.32
CA THR A 86 -3.13 25.00 5.47
C THR A 86 -2.00 26.01 5.22
N ILE A 87 -0.83 25.54 4.76
CA ILE A 87 0.30 26.41 4.43
C ILE A 87 -0.06 27.37 3.30
N ARG A 88 -0.71 26.89 2.23
CA ARG A 88 -1.15 27.74 1.12
C ARG A 88 -2.04 28.89 1.58
N LEU A 89 -3.01 28.61 2.46
CA LEU A 89 -3.92 29.63 3.00
C LEU A 89 -3.20 30.59 3.96
N LEU A 90 -2.29 30.09 4.81
CA LEU A 90 -1.44 30.90 5.68
C LEU A 90 -0.58 31.89 4.88
N SER A 91 0.14 31.40 3.87
CA SER A 91 0.99 32.25 3.04
C SER A 91 0.17 33.31 2.28
N ARG A 92 -1.06 33.00 1.86
CA ARG A 92 -1.97 34.00 1.26
C ARG A 92 -2.43 35.04 2.29
N ALA A 93 -2.81 34.62 3.49
CA ALA A 93 -3.27 35.51 4.55
C ALA A 93 -2.17 36.49 5.01
N ARG A 94 -0.90 36.03 5.04
CA ARG A 94 0.25 36.84 5.47
C ARG A 94 0.85 37.71 4.35
N ARG A 95 0.48 37.52 3.08
CA ARG A 95 0.89 38.36 1.95
C ARG A 95 0.12 39.69 1.92
N GLY A 96 0.46 40.60 2.85
CA GLY A 96 0.04 42.00 2.86
C GLY A 96 1.17 42.99 2.50
N LYS A 97 0.99 43.71 1.38
CA LYS A 97 1.69 44.92 0.86
C LYS A 97 3.22 45.08 0.82
N ARG A 98 4.07 44.15 1.27
CA ARG A 98 5.49 44.11 0.86
C ARG A 98 5.99 42.68 0.64
N SER A 99 6.74 42.52 -0.44
CA SER A 99 7.37 41.30 -0.97
C SER A 99 8.20 40.56 0.09
N ILE A 100 7.69 39.43 0.58
CA ILE A 100 8.44 38.43 1.36
C ILE A 100 8.10 37.04 0.78
N ASN A 101 9.09 36.15 0.68
CA ASN A 101 8.88 34.76 0.26
C ASN A 101 7.90 34.05 1.21
N ALA A 102 7.06 33.17 0.66
CA ALA A 102 5.97 32.52 1.41
C ALA A 102 6.42 31.69 2.62
N THR A 103 7.68 31.25 2.61
CA THR A 103 8.35 30.42 3.61
C THR A 103 9.02 31.20 4.74
N ASP A 104 9.34 32.49 4.56
CA ASP A 104 9.96 33.31 5.63
C ASP A 104 8.93 33.79 6.67
N LEU A 105 7.67 33.44 6.46
CA LEU A 105 6.55 33.94 7.23
C LEU A 105 6.14 33.01 8.37
N ILE A 106 6.51 31.72 8.37
CA ILE A 106 6.04 30.71 9.33
C ILE A 106 7.24 30.19 10.15
N SER A 107 7.16 30.27 11.49
CA SER A 107 8.21 29.77 12.39
C SER A 107 8.22 28.23 12.48
N GLU A 108 9.35 27.64 12.90
CA GLU A 108 9.45 26.18 13.13
C GLU A 108 8.42 25.68 14.17
N GLU A 109 8.17 26.45 15.22
CA GLU A 109 7.17 26.13 16.26
C GLU A 109 5.74 26.11 15.70
N GLU A 110 5.40 27.06 14.84
CA GLU A 110 4.10 27.09 14.15
C GLU A 110 3.92 25.87 13.23
N LEU A 111 4.98 25.48 12.53
CA LEU A 111 5.00 24.33 11.66
C LEU A 111 4.80 23.02 12.42
N GLU A 112 5.43 22.87 13.59
CA GLU A 112 5.21 21.71 14.48
C GLU A 112 3.75 21.63 14.97
N VAL A 113 3.17 22.77 15.34
CA VAL A 113 1.75 22.86 15.72
C VAL A 113 0.85 22.48 14.55
N ILE A 114 1.09 23.01 13.34
CA ILE A 114 0.29 22.66 12.16
C ILE A 114 0.47 21.18 11.81
N ALA A 115 1.69 20.62 11.85
CA ALA A 115 1.95 19.21 11.61
C ALA A 115 1.23 18.31 12.63
N THR A 116 1.15 18.74 13.88
CA THR A 116 0.40 18.04 14.93
C THR A 116 -1.10 18.10 14.66
N LEU A 117 -1.64 19.28 14.36
CA LEU A 117 -3.06 19.49 14.14
C LEU A 117 -3.58 18.88 12.82
N THR A 118 -2.74 18.78 11.79
CA THR A 118 -3.08 18.16 10.50
C THR A 118 -2.96 16.65 10.50
N GLY A 119 -2.15 16.08 11.41
CA GLY A 119 -1.87 14.65 11.50
C GLY A 119 -0.51 14.24 10.93
N CYS A 120 0.19 15.13 10.22
CA CYS A 120 1.50 14.83 9.62
C CYS A 120 2.62 14.55 10.65
N SER A 121 2.45 14.94 11.93
CA SER A 121 3.40 14.61 13.01
C SER A 121 3.56 13.10 13.26
N SER A 122 2.59 12.27 12.82
CA SER A 122 2.66 10.80 12.92
C SER A 122 3.93 10.24 12.28
N ARG A 123 4.49 10.92 11.27
CA ARG A 123 5.72 10.53 10.57
C ARG A 123 6.99 10.83 11.35
N ALA A 124 7.01 11.91 12.12
CA ALA A 124 8.15 12.30 12.96
C ALA A 124 8.28 11.42 14.21
N ARG A 125 7.17 10.83 14.68
CA ARG A 125 7.18 9.95 15.85
C ARG A 125 7.93 8.66 15.55
N VAL A 126 8.87 8.31 16.43
CA VAL A 126 9.61 7.06 16.42
C VAL A 126 8.70 5.91 16.88
N PRO A 127 8.45 4.89 16.05
CA PRO A 127 7.73 3.69 16.46
C PRO A 127 8.34 2.98 17.69
N PRO A 128 7.52 2.45 18.61
CA PRO A 128 8.00 1.86 19.86
C PRO A 128 8.48 0.40 19.69
N CYS A 129 9.63 0.21 19.03
CA CYS A 129 10.16 -1.13 18.73
C CYS A 129 10.59 -1.96 19.95
N LYS A 130 10.79 -1.35 21.12
CA LYS A 130 11.19 -2.06 22.35
C LYS A 130 10.04 -2.86 22.97
N THR A 131 8.80 -2.46 22.71
CA THR A 131 7.60 -3.07 23.31
C THR A 131 6.83 -3.93 22.32
N THR A 132 7.20 -3.93 21.04
CA THR A 132 6.59 -4.80 20.03
C THR A 132 7.14 -6.21 20.17
N ALA A 133 6.26 -7.18 20.39
CA ALA A 133 6.63 -8.58 20.62
C ALA A 133 7.16 -9.27 19.35
N ASN A 134 7.99 -10.30 19.53
CA ASN A 134 8.40 -11.27 18.50
C ASN A 134 9.09 -10.69 17.26
N LEU A 135 9.63 -9.48 17.35
CA LEU A 135 10.24 -8.80 16.21
C LEU A 135 11.51 -9.47 15.68
N ASP A 136 12.13 -10.39 16.43
CA ASP A 136 13.29 -11.19 15.97
C ASP A 136 12.85 -12.46 15.22
N SER A 137 11.57 -12.83 15.34
CA SER A 137 11.01 -14.05 14.73
C SER A 137 10.11 -13.74 13.54
N PHE A 138 9.36 -12.64 13.62
CA PHE A 138 8.29 -12.28 12.68
C PHE A 138 8.29 -10.80 12.31
N ARG A 139 7.89 -10.54 11.06
CA ARG A 139 7.70 -9.19 10.53
C ARG A 139 6.39 -8.60 11.05
N THR A 140 6.37 -7.31 11.36
CA THR A 140 5.12 -6.55 11.41
C THR A 140 4.47 -6.52 10.03
N ALA A 141 3.16 -6.29 9.92
CA ALA A 141 2.50 -6.18 8.62
C ALA A 141 2.95 -4.95 7.82
N SER A 142 3.33 -3.89 8.55
CA SER A 142 3.84 -2.65 7.96
C SER A 142 5.36 -2.62 7.77
N SER A 143 6.08 -3.69 8.14
CA SER A 143 7.55 -3.76 8.18
C SER A 143 8.25 -2.67 9.01
N VAL A 144 7.49 -1.93 9.84
CA VAL A 144 8.03 -1.08 10.89
C VAL A 144 8.87 -1.92 11.85
N CYS A 145 9.97 -1.33 12.32
CA CYS A 145 10.99 -1.95 13.16
C CYS A 145 11.86 -3.00 12.47
N ASN A 146 11.80 -3.22 11.15
CA ASN A 146 12.75 -4.12 10.49
C ASN A 146 14.21 -3.73 10.84
N ASN A 147 14.52 -2.45 10.71
CA ASN A 147 15.73 -1.84 11.26
C ASN A 147 15.46 -1.32 12.69
N ARG A 148 16.33 -1.62 13.65
CA ARG A 148 16.14 -1.23 15.07
C ARG A 148 16.58 0.19 15.38
N VAL A 149 17.44 0.77 14.56
CA VAL A 149 17.95 2.14 14.70
C VAL A 149 17.06 3.10 13.92
N ASN A 150 16.92 2.85 12.62
CA ASN A 150 16.07 3.61 11.71
C ASN A 150 14.73 2.89 11.51
N THR A 151 13.87 2.98 12.52
CA THR A 151 12.68 2.14 12.70
C THR A 151 11.61 2.18 11.60
N ARG A 152 11.74 3.10 10.63
CA ARG A 152 10.88 3.20 9.44
C ARG A 152 11.51 2.73 8.14
N TRP A 153 12.81 2.41 8.14
CA TRP A 153 13.47 1.89 6.94
C TRP A 153 12.83 0.56 6.52
N GLY A 154 12.33 0.53 5.28
CA GLY A 154 11.59 -0.59 4.72
C GLY A 154 10.09 -0.64 5.04
N ALA A 155 9.58 0.27 5.87
CA ALA A 155 8.17 0.29 6.26
C ALA A 155 7.25 0.81 5.14
N SER A 156 5.95 0.50 5.26
CA SER A 156 4.91 1.10 4.41
C SER A 156 4.58 2.54 4.81
N ASN A 157 3.96 3.28 3.90
CA ASN A 157 3.54 4.67 4.08
C ASN A 157 4.69 5.65 4.36
N ILE A 158 5.84 5.43 3.73
CA ILE A 158 7.00 6.33 3.78
C ILE A 158 7.30 6.92 2.40
N PRO A 159 7.96 8.10 2.31
CA PRO A 159 8.46 8.61 1.04
C PRO A 159 9.42 7.62 0.37
N PHE A 160 9.43 7.58 -0.96
CA PHE A 160 10.50 6.89 -1.68
C PHE A 160 11.87 7.52 -1.38
N VAL A 161 12.92 6.71 -1.30
CA VAL A 161 14.29 7.25 -1.17
C VAL A 161 14.75 7.87 -2.50
N ARG A 162 15.48 8.98 -2.41
CA ARG A 162 16.11 9.66 -3.56
C ARG A 162 17.58 9.30 -3.63
N TRP A 163 17.99 8.60 -4.70
CA TRP A 163 19.42 8.38 -4.99
C TRP A 163 20.06 9.55 -5.73
N LEU A 164 19.24 10.36 -6.41
CA LEU A 164 19.61 11.64 -6.99
C LEU A 164 18.56 12.69 -6.60
N PRO A 165 18.94 13.98 -6.44
CA PRO A 165 17.99 15.06 -6.23
C PRO A 165 16.91 15.11 -7.32
N SER A 166 15.69 15.47 -6.95
CA SER A 166 14.58 15.64 -7.90
C SER A 166 14.73 16.90 -8.75
N GLU A 167 14.11 16.87 -9.94
CA GLU A 167 14.10 17.97 -10.90
C GLU A 167 12.66 18.38 -11.21
N TYR A 168 12.19 19.41 -10.51
CA TYR A 168 10.91 20.08 -10.75
C TYR A 168 11.12 21.40 -11.47
N SER A 169 10.13 21.86 -12.23
CA SER A 169 10.24 23.08 -13.04
C SER A 169 10.43 24.35 -12.19
N ASP A 170 9.88 24.36 -10.98
CA ASP A 170 10.04 25.42 -9.98
C ASP A 170 11.07 25.06 -8.88
N GLY A 171 11.74 23.92 -9.01
CA GLY A 171 12.63 23.36 -7.99
C GLY A 171 11.93 22.83 -6.73
N ILE A 172 10.58 22.82 -6.67
CA ILE A 172 9.82 22.48 -5.47
C ILE A 172 8.80 21.38 -5.75
N ALA A 173 7.84 21.60 -6.65
CA ALA A 173 6.71 20.69 -6.83
C ALA A 173 6.06 20.74 -8.21
N GLN A 174 6.28 21.77 -9.03
CA GLN A 174 5.70 21.86 -10.37
C GLN A 174 6.31 20.81 -11.29
N PRO A 175 5.50 19.88 -11.87
CA PRO A 175 6.01 18.78 -12.68
C PRO A 175 7.04 19.21 -13.72
N LYS A 176 8.00 18.32 -14.02
CA LYS A 176 9.04 18.61 -14.98
C LYS A 176 8.44 18.88 -16.37
N GLY A 177 8.87 19.96 -17.02
CA GLY A 177 8.44 20.33 -18.37
C GLY A 177 7.21 21.24 -18.44
N THR A 178 6.70 21.73 -17.30
CA THR A 178 5.58 22.70 -17.28
C THR A 178 6.02 24.15 -17.38
N ALA A 179 7.30 24.46 -17.13
CA ALA A 179 7.83 25.82 -17.24
C ALA A 179 9.17 25.87 -17.99
N GLY A 180 9.17 26.54 -19.15
CA GLY A 180 10.38 26.83 -19.92
C GLY A 180 11.04 25.61 -20.58
N ALA A 181 12.15 25.88 -21.27
CA ALA A 181 12.99 24.86 -21.85
C ALA A 181 13.93 24.25 -20.79
N ILE A 182 14.12 22.93 -20.84
CA ILE A 182 15.08 22.19 -20.01
C ILE A 182 16.29 21.87 -20.86
N ASN A 183 17.49 22.22 -20.40
CA ASN A 183 18.73 22.08 -21.17
C ASN A 183 18.63 22.69 -22.58
N GLY A 184 17.92 23.83 -22.71
CA GLY A 184 17.74 24.52 -23.99
C GLY A 184 16.62 23.97 -24.91
N HIS A 185 15.93 22.89 -24.51
CA HIS A 185 14.86 22.28 -25.30
C HIS A 185 13.54 22.12 -24.53
N VAL A 186 12.41 22.26 -25.21
CA VAL A 186 11.09 21.93 -24.64
C VAL A 186 10.95 20.42 -24.61
N LEU A 187 10.52 19.84 -23.48
CA LEU A 187 10.29 18.40 -23.43
C LEU A 187 9.15 17.99 -24.39
N PRO A 188 9.29 16.87 -25.11
CA PRO A 188 8.27 16.43 -26.06
C PRO A 188 7.00 16.01 -25.34
N LEU A 189 5.86 16.09 -26.02
CA LEU A 189 4.62 15.47 -25.54
C LEU A 189 4.84 13.96 -25.42
N VAL A 190 4.55 13.40 -24.25
CA VAL A 190 4.79 11.97 -23.99
C VAL A 190 3.97 11.06 -24.92
N ARG A 191 2.82 11.53 -25.41
CA ARG A 191 2.03 10.81 -26.40
C ARG A 191 2.68 10.82 -27.78
N ASP A 192 3.35 11.90 -28.17
CA ASP A 192 4.10 11.95 -29.44
C ASP A 192 5.31 11.01 -29.40
N VAL A 193 5.99 10.93 -28.25
CA VAL A 193 7.05 9.93 -28.01
C VAL A 193 6.48 8.52 -28.15
N SER A 194 5.33 8.24 -27.51
CA SER A 194 4.66 6.94 -27.60
C SER A 194 4.30 6.56 -29.05
N ASN A 195 3.74 7.51 -29.81
CA ASN A 195 3.34 7.30 -31.20
C ASN A 195 4.53 7.03 -32.14
N ARG A 196 5.66 7.73 -31.94
CA ARG A 196 6.80 7.69 -32.87
C ARG A 196 7.85 6.64 -32.52
N ILE A 197 7.91 6.20 -31.26
CA ILE A 197 8.95 5.30 -30.75
C ILE A 197 8.38 3.99 -30.20
N LEU A 198 7.26 4.03 -29.46
CA LEU A 198 6.84 2.87 -28.67
C LEU A 198 5.90 1.90 -29.41
N ALA A 199 5.30 2.31 -30.52
CA ALA A 199 4.18 1.61 -31.12
C ALA A 199 4.53 0.20 -31.63
N THR A 200 3.68 -0.78 -31.31
CA THR A 200 3.72 -2.14 -31.87
C THR A 200 2.30 -2.61 -32.17
N PRO A 201 1.92 -2.73 -33.45
CA PRO A 201 0.72 -3.43 -33.86
C PRO A 201 0.72 -4.87 -33.32
N ASN A 202 -0.45 -5.37 -32.89
CA ASN A 202 -0.55 -6.70 -32.26
C ASN A 202 -0.03 -7.85 -33.15
N ASP A 203 -0.13 -7.72 -34.48
CA ASP A 203 0.34 -8.69 -35.48
C ASP A 203 1.87 -8.62 -35.72
N GLN A 204 2.54 -7.59 -35.22
CA GLN A 204 3.98 -7.40 -35.26
C GLN A 204 4.68 -7.71 -33.92
N VAL A 205 3.92 -8.19 -32.93
CA VAL A 205 4.49 -8.57 -31.63
C VAL A 205 5.42 -9.78 -31.80
N GLU A 206 6.67 -9.60 -31.36
CA GLU A 206 7.67 -10.66 -31.32
C GLU A 206 7.58 -11.45 -30.02
N ASN A 207 7.63 -12.78 -30.12
CA ASN A 207 7.61 -13.68 -28.97
C ASN A 207 9.03 -13.90 -28.42
N ASP A 208 9.14 -13.92 -27.10
CA ASP A 208 10.34 -14.36 -26.41
C ASP A 208 10.45 -15.88 -26.47
N THR A 209 11.41 -16.38 -27.22
CA THR A 209 11.61 -17.83 -27.40
C THR A 209 12.23 -18.52 -26.18
N MET A 210 12.70 -17.76 -25.18
CA MET A 210 13.34 -18.30 -23.99
C MET A 210 12.45 -18.26 -22.75
N PHE A 211 11.55 -17.28 -22.66
CA PHE A 211 10.79 -17.01 -21.44
C PHE A 211 9.29 -17.11 -21.65
N SER A 212 8.63 -17.72 -20.67
CA SER A 212 7.18 -17.89 -20.66
C SER A 212 6.51 -16.60 -20.20
N PHE A 213 5.22 -16.45 -20.49
CA PHE A 213 4.47 -15.27 -20.06
C PHE A 213 4.37 -15.16 -18.52
N MET A 214 4.54 -16.27 -17.80
CA MET A 214 4.68 -16.30 -16.34
C MET A 214 5.77 -15.36 -15.84
N LEU A 215 6.90 -15.23 -16.54
CA LEU A 215 7.97 -14.29 -16.14
C LEU A 215 7.47 -12.85 -16.08
N THR A 216 6.61 -12.44 -17.02
CA THR A 216 6.06 -11.09 -17.08
C THR A 216 5.06 -10.84 -15.94
N ILE A 217 4.13 -11.79 -15.71
CA ILE A 217 3.12 -11.63 -14.65
C ILE A 217 3.74 -11.76 -13.26
N PHE A 218 4.80 -12.55 -13.10
CA PHE A 218 5.56 -12.60 -11.84
C PHE A 218 6.33 -11.31 -11.57
N ALA A 219 6.85 -10.64 -12.62
CA ALA A 219 7.41 -9.30 -12.49
C ALA A 219 6.35 -8.29 -11.98
N GLN A 220 5.12 -8.36 -12.51
CA GLN A 220 4.00 -7.53 -12.03
C GLN A 220 3.63 -7.85 -10.57
N LEU A 221 3.50 -9.14 -10.22
CA LEU A 221 3.16 -9.57 -8.87
C LEU A 221 4.18 -9.08 -7.84
N THR A 222 5.48 -9.16 -8.17
CA THR A 222 6.56 -8.72 -7.28
C THR A 222 6.72 -7.19 -7.24
N ASP A 223 6.38 -6.46 -8.32
CA ASP A 223 6.23 -5.00 -8.24
C ASP A 223 5.13 -4.64 -7.25
N HIS A 224 4.03 -5.39 -7.26
CA HIS A 224 2.91 -5.20 -6.35
C HIS A 224 3.19 -5.65 -4.92
N ASP A 225 4.36 -6.24 -4.65
CA ASP A 225 4.87 -6.47 -3.30
C ASP A 225 5.66 -5.26 -2.79
N LEU A 226 6.39 -4.60 -3.69
CA LEU A 226 7.40 -3.61 -3.34
C LEU A 226 6.93 -2.17 -3.50
N THR A 227 6.05 -1.90 -4.48
CA THR A 227 5.75 -0.53 -4.90
C THR A 227 4.26 -0.30 -5.14
N PHE A 228 3.72 0.73 -4.47
CA PHE A 228 2.43 1.32 -4.81
C PHE A 228 2.47 2.81 -4.52
N THR A 229 2.33 3.61 -5.58
CA THR A 229 2.15 5.06 -5.46
C THR A 229 0.67 5.38 -5.67
N PRO A 230 -0.05 5.84 -4.63
CA PRO A 230 -1.43 6.26 -4.79
C PRO A 230 -1.52 7.55 -5.62
N HIS A 231 -2.59 7.69 -6.40
CA HIS A 231 -2.93 8.97 -7.02
C HIS A 231 -3.52 9.92 -5.96
N SER A 232 -3.49 11.22 -6.25
CA SER A 232 -4.32 12.16 -5.51
C SER A 232 -5.78 11.68 -5.52
N PRO A 233 -6.44 11.55 -4.35
CA PRO A 233 -7.80 11.04 -4.28
C PRO A 233 -8.85 11.98 -4.92
N VAL A 234 -8.50 13.26 -5.11
CA VAL A 234 -9.42 14.27 -5.61
C VAL A 234 -9.34 14.46 -7.12
N ILE A 235 -10.50 14.69 -7.74
CA ILE A 235 -10.62 15.08 -9.16
C ILE A 235 -10.77 16.59 -9.34
N ARG A 236 -10.96 17.31 -8.23
CA ARG A 236 -11.15 18.75 -8.22
C ARG A 236 -9.99 19.43 -7.51
N SER A 237 -9.42 20.43 -8.15
CA SER A 237 -8.38 21.28 -7.58
C SER A 237 -8.86 22.00 -6.33
N PHE A 238 -8.05 21.96 -5.27
CA PHE A 238 -8.33 22.66 -4.01
C PHE A 238 -8.21 24.19 -4.14
N SER A 239 -7.53 24.70 -5.17
CA SER A 239 -7.23 26.13 -5.29
C SER A 239 -8.27 26.92 -6.07
N ASP A 240 -8.84 26.32 -7.12
CA ASP A 240 -9.69 26.98 -8.10
C ASP A 240 -10.98 26.19 -8.44
N GLY A 241 -11.12 24.96 -7.91
CA GLY A 241 -12.31 24.15 -8.14
C GLY A 241 -12.40 23.53 -9.54
N ILE A 242 -11.33 23.59 -10.33
CA ILE A 242 -11.24 22.98 -11.65
C ILE A 242 -11.34 21.45 -11.51
N ASP A 243 -12.23 20.85 -12.30
CA ASP A 243 -12.41 19.40 -12.38
C ASP A 243 -11.55 18.84 -13.53
N CYS A 244 -10.57 18.00 -13.19
CA CYS A 244 -9.59 17.46 -14.13
C CYS A 244 -10.20 16.62 -15.26
N ASP A 245 -11.44 16.13 -15.09
CA ASP A 245 -12.11 15.36 -16.14
C ASP A 245 -12.71 16.24 -17.24
N HIS A 246 -12.81 17.54 -17.00
CA HIS A 246 -13.47 18.50 -17.90
C HIS A 246 -12.50 19.58 -18.41
N THR A 247 -11.20 19.40 -18.20
CA THR A 247 -10.19 20.37 -18.63
C THR A 247 -8.88 19.69 -19.00
N CYS A 248 -8.11 20.36 -19.85
CA CYS A 248 -6.71 20.04 -20.11
C CYS A 248 -5.75 21.02 -19.43
N ALA A 249 -6.24 21.83 -18.49
CA ALA A 249 -5.42 22.75 -17.72
C ALA A 249 -4.49 21.99 -16.75
N VAL A 250 -3.25 22.47 -16.66
CA VAL A 250 -2.28 22.00 -15.66
C VAL A 250 -2.49 22.80 -14.37
N THR A 251 -3.08 22.16 -13.36
CA THR A 251 -3.35 22.72 -12.02
C THR A 251 -3.41 21.56 -11.03
N GLU A 252 -2.99 21.70 -9.77
CA GLU A 252 -2.99 20.57 -8.83
C GLU A 252 -4.42 20.05 -8.58
N PRO A 253 -4.74 18.75 -8.74
CA PRO A 253 -3.84 17.62 -9.05
C PRO A 253 -3.85 17.17 -10.53
N CYS A 254 -4.44 17.94 -11.43
CA CYS A 254 -4.49 17.71 -12.88
C CYS A 254 -3.11 17.93 -13.54
N PHE A 255 -2.59 16.90 -14.19
CA PHE A 255 -1.41 17.01 -15.05
C PHE A 255 -1.62 16.24 -16.37
N PRO A 256 -2.64 16.64 -17.15
CA PRO A 256 -3.12 15.88 -18.31
C PRO A 256 -2.05 15.71 -19.39
N ILE A 257 -2.21 14.67 -20.22
CA ILE A 257 -1.34 14.40 -21.37
C ILE A 257 -2.01 14.97 -22.62
N PRO A 258 -1.49 16.05 -23.23
CA PRO A 258 -2.09 16.63 -24.42
C PRO A 258 -2.10 15.66 -25.60
N LEU A 259 -3.20 15.63 -26.35
CA LEU A 259 -3.25 14.97 -27.65
C LEU A 259 -2.99 16.00 -28.74
N ASN A 260 -2.10 15.66 -29.67
CA ASN A 260 -1.80 16.51 -30.82
C ASN A 260 -2.39 15.83 -32.08
N ASP A 261 -3.72 15.73 -32.16
CA ASP A 261 -4.42 15.21 -33.35
C ASP A 261 -5.12 16.36 -34.09
N PRO A 262 -4.65 16.75 -35.30
CA PRO A 262 -5.26 17.81 -36.09
C PRO A 262 -6.68 17.51 -36.61
N ARG A 263 -7.23 16.31 -36.38
CA ARG A 263 -8.53 15.86 -36.92
C ARG A 263 -9.69 15.96 -35.94
N ILE A 264 -9.45 16.39 -34.70
CA ILE A 264 -10.45 16.42 -33.62
C ILE A 264 -10.65 17.87 -33.15
N ASP A 265 -11.88 18.39 -33.27
CA ASP A 265 -12.29 19.78 -32.99
C ASP A 265 -12.38 20.14 -31.48
N ARG A 266 -11.91 19.27 -30.58
CA ARG A 266 -11.87 19.52 -29.12
C ARG A 266 -10.42 19.55 -28.64
N GLU A 267 -10.13 20.43 -27.68
CA GLU A 267 -8.92 20.33 -26.84
C GLU A 267 -8.99 19.03 -26.02
N ASP A 268 -8.65 17.90 -26.64
CA ASP A 268 -8.65 16.60 -25.99
C ASP A 268 -7.28 16.28 -25.40
N CYS A 269 -7.28 15.76 -24.19
CA CYS A 269 -6.12 15.24 -23.49
C CYS A 269 -6.48 13.92 -22.80
N ILE A 270 -5.48 13.07 -22.56
CA ILE A 270 -5.66 11.92 -21.68
C ILE A 270 -5.60 12.43 -20.23
N PRO A 271 -6.66 12.23 -19.42
CA PRO A 271 -6.64 12.66 -18.02
C PRO A 271 -5.52 11.97 -17.25
N PHE A 272 -4.77 12.75 -16.49
CA PHE A 272 -3.71 12.25 -15.63
C PHE A 272 -3.74 13.03 -14.31
N PHE A 273 -3.76 12.27 -13.22
CA PHE A 273 -3.75 12.79 -11.87
C PHE A 273 -2.38 12.57 -11.26
N ARG A 274 -1.84 13.62 -10.64
CA ARG A 274 -0.57 13.57 -9.94
C ARG A 274 -0.60 12.57 -8.79
N SER A 275 0.55 11.98 -8.51
CA SER A 275 0.75 11.09 -7.38
C SER A 275 0.57 11.86 -6.08
N ALA A 276 -0.03 11.23 -5.08
CA ALA A 276 -0.23 11.86 -3.78
C ALA A 276 1.11 12.24 -3.13
N PRO A 277 1.22 13.44 -2.54
CA PRO A 277 2.44 13.86 -1.86
C PRO A 277 2.61 13.15 -0.51
N ALA A 278 3.87 13.03 -0.09
CA ALA A 278 4.24 12.76 1.28
C ALA A 278 3.97 13.99 2.15
N CYS A 279 3.42 13.78 3.35
CA CYS A 279 3.30 14.82 4.39
C CYS A 279 4.61 15.60 4.55
N GLY A 280 4.50 16.93 4.58
CA GLY A 280 5.60 17.86 4.78
C GLY A 280 6.70 17.80 3.72
N SER A 281 6.31 17.58 2.46
CA SER A 281 7.17 17.71 1.28
C SER A 281 6.65 18.81 0.35
N GLY A 282 7.49 19.28 -0.60
CA GLY A 282 7.11 20.27 -1.60
C GLY A 282 6.72 21.62 -0.98
N ASN A 283 5.57 22.17 -1.37
CA ASN A 283 5.07 23.43 -0.81
C ASN A 283 4.83 23.38 0.71
N GLY A 284 4.78 22.17 1.29
CA GLY A 284 4.72 21.95 2.73
C GLY A 284 6.04 21.55 3.39
N GLY A 285 7.17 21.71 2.70
CA GLY A 285 8.45 21.12 3.09
C GLY A 285 9.08 21.60 4.39
N SER A 286 8.79 22.84 4.80
CA SER A 286 9.44 23.52 5.93
C SER A 286 9.27 22.84 7.30
N ASN A 287 8.38 21.86 7.44
CA ASN A 287 8.06 21.19 8.73
C ASN A 287 9.14 20.26 9.28
N PHE A 288 10.21 19.98 8.52
CA PHE A 288 11.26 19.02 8.91
C PHE A 288 12.67 19.61 8.87
N GLY A 289 12.80 20.93 9.02
CA GLY A 289 14.09 21.62 9.17
C GLY A 289 14.74 22.14 7.88
N ALA A 290 14.06 22.09 6.72
CA ALA A 290 14.49 22.72 5.46
C ALA A 290 13.33 22.91 4.47
N VAL A 291 13.48 23.78 3.46
CA VAL A 291 12.61 23.77 2.26
C VAL A 291 12.83 22.43 1.56
N THR A 292 11.86 21.50 1.63
CA THR A 292 11.96 20.19 0.99
C THR A 292 11.19 20.14 -0.32
N VAL A 293 11.71 19.38 -1.28
CA VAL A 293 11.10 19.16 -2.59
C VAL A 293 9.95 18.16 -2.46
N ARG A 294 8.97 18.15 -3.39
CA ARG A 294 7.84 17.22 -3.34
C ARG A 294 8.33 15.77 -3.41
N GLU A 295 7.88 14.96 -2.46
CA GLU A 295 8.15 13.53 -2.43
C GLU A 295 6.86 12.72 -2.56
N GLN A 296 6.95 11.59 -3.26
CA GLN A 296 5.85 10.65 -3.39
C GLN A 296 6.02 9.53 -2.37
N MET A 297 4.88 8.99 -1.91
CA MET A 297 4.87 7.93 -0.91
C MET A 297 4.78 6.55 -1.55
N ASN A 298 5.50 5.59 -0.96
CA ASN A 298 5.22 4.16 -1.13
C ASN A 298 4.24 3.72 -0.04
N THR A 299 3.07 3.21 -0.43
CA THR A 299 2.09 2.70 0.54
C THR A 299 2.25 1.21 0.84
N LEU A 300 3.20 0.54 0.19
CA LEU A 300 3.61 -0.84 0.49
C LEU A 300 4.91 -0.89 1.29
N THR A 301 5.20 -2.05 1.86
CA THR A 301 6.51 -2.36 2.44
C THR A 301 7.57 -2.39 1.34
N SER A 302 8.84 -2.11 1.67
CA SER A 302 9.93 -2.16 0.68
C SER A 302 10.65 -3.51 0.64
N LEU A 303 10.18 -4.47 1.43
CA LEU A 303 10.81 -5.78 1.61
C LEU A 303 10.09 -6.82 0.76
N VAL A 304 10.82 -7.85 0.33
CA VAL A 304 10.19 -9.04 -0.29
C VAL A 304 9.58 -9.86 0.85
N ASP A 305 8.34 -9.56 1.20
CA ASP A 305 7.63 -10.09 2.38
C ASP A 305 6.21 -10.62 2.08
N ALA A 306 5.84 -10.68 0.79
CA ALA A 306 4.53 -11.11 0.32
C ALA A 306 3.36 -10.25 0.82
N GLY A 307 3.59 -8.95 1.06
CA GLY A 307 2.55 -7.93 1.29
C GLY A 307 1.45 -7.91 0.23
N HIS A 308 1.71 -8.30 -1.02
CA HIS A 308 0.65 -8.45 -2.03
C HIS A 308 -0.42 -9.50 -1.65
N LEU A 309 -0.07 -10.48 -0.80
CA LEU A 309 -0.97 -11.47 -0.22
C LEU A 309 -1.49 -11.04 1.17
N TYR A 310 -0.60 -10.58 2.04
CA TYR A 310 -0.92 -10.32 3.46
C TYR A 310 -1.33 -8.89 3.78
N GLY A 311 -1.18 -7.95 2.85
CA GLY A 311 -1.34 -6.51 3.08
C GLY A 311 -0.11 -5.87 3.71
N SER A 312 -0.04 -4.54 3.65
CA SER A 312 1.08 -3.73 4.15
C SER A 312 0.73 -2.91 5.39
N ASP A 313 -0.36 -3.26 6.07
CA ASP A 313 -0.78 -2.66 7.35
C ASP A 313 -1.51 -3.69 8.22
N GLU A 314 -1.48 -3.47 9.54
CA GLU A 314 -2.02 -4.42 10.51
C GLU A 314 -3.54 -4.63 10.37
N ALA A 315 -4.29 -3.59 9.99
CA ALA A 315 -5.73 -3.70 9.85
C ALA A 315 -6.12 -4.56 8.64
N LYS A 316 -5.44 -4.36 7.50
CA LYS A 316 -5.62 -5.19 6.30
C LYS A 316 -5.16 -6.63 6.54
N ALA A 317 -4.00 -6.83 7.15
CA ALA A 317 -3.47 -8.15 7.47
C ALA A 317 -4.42 -8.94 8.38
N HIS A 318 -4.96 -8.30 9.42
CA HIS A 318 -5.96 -8.90 10.29
C HIS A 318 -7.28 -9.19 9.54
N PHE A 319 -7.74 -8.27 8.68
CA PHE A 319 -8.99 -8.43 7.93
C PHE A 319 -8.95 -9.56 6.90
N LEU A 320 -7.77 -9.90 6.37
CA LEU A 320 -7.62 -10.99 5.39
C LEU A 320 -7.60 -12.38 6.03
N ARG A 321 -7.48 -12.47 7.36
CA ARG A 321 -7.40 -13.74 8.10
C ARG A 321 -8.77 -14.33 8.39
N ASN A 322 -8.86 -15.65 8.30
CA ASN A 322 -9.99 -16.38 8.83
C ASN A 322 -9.82 -16.55 10.34
N LEU A 323 -10.59 -15.77 11.10
CA LEU A 323 -10.54 -15.76 12.57
C LEU A 323 -11.71 -16.51 13.20
N THR A 324 -12.52 -17.22 12.39
CA THR A 324 -13.60 -18.08 12.92
C THR A 324 -13.08 -19.42 13.45
N THR A 325 -11.82 -19.74 13.12
CA THR A 325 -11.11 -20.98 13.49
C THR A 325 -9.71 -20.65 13.99
N ASP A 326 -9.14 -21.50 14.85
CA ASP A 326 -7.78 -21.35 15.38
C ASP A 326 -6.72 -22.12 14.53
N ASP A 327 -6.91 -22.07 13.21
CA ASP A 327 -6.11 -22.84 12.23
C ASP A 327 -5.10 -21.97 11.46
N GLY A 328 -5.14 -20.64 11.66
CA GLY A 328 -4.18 -19.71 11.03
C GLY A 328 -4.40 -19.47 9.54
N TYR A 329 -5.59 -19.75 8.99
CA TYR A 329 -5.91 -19.58 7.57
C TYR A 329 -6.16 -18.12 7.15
N LEU A 330 -5.98 -17.85 5.86
CA LEU A 330 -6.55 -16.70 5.17
C LEU A 330 -8.01 -16.97 4.75
N ARG A 331 -8.82 -15.91 4.68
CA ARG A 331 -10.21 -15.97 4.21
C ARG A 331 -10.25 -16.41 2.76
N VAL A 332 -11.29 -17.15 2.42
CA VAL A 332 -11.58 -17.63 1.07
C VAL A 332 -12.97 -17.20 0.64
N ASN A 333 -13.28 -17.31 -0.64
CA ASN A 333 -14.62 -17.10 -1.15
C ASN A 333 -15.59 -18.11 -0.55
N THR A 334 -16.78 -17.66 -0.17
CA THR A 334 -17.85 -18.50 0.39
C THR A 334 -19.00 -18.76 -0.59
N ILE A 335 -18.95 -18.16 -1.78
CA ILE A 335 -20.01 -18.22 -2.78
C ILE A 335 -19.61 -19.13 -3.94
N TYR A 336 -18.36 -19.01 -4.40
CA TYR A 336 -17.83 -19.78 -5.51
C TYR A 336 -16.53 -20.46 -5.12
N ASP A 337 -16.32 -21.66 -5.65
CA ASP A 337 -15.04 -22.36 -5.65
C ASP A 337 -14.61 -22.65 -7.09
N ASP A 338 -13.37 -23.09 -7.24
CA ASP A 338 -12.79 -23.54 -8.51
C ASP A 338 -12.47 -25.03 -8.38
N ASN A 339 -13.41 -25.87 -8.80
CA ASN A 339 -13.31 -27.33 -8.75
C ASN A 339 -12.94 -27.83 -7.34
N GLY A 340 -13.62 -27.32 -6.31
CA GLY A 340 -13.39 -27.62 -4.90
C GLY A 340 -12.17 -26.91 -4.29
N ARG A 341 -11.47 -26.05 -5.04
CA ARG A 341 -10.34 -25.25 -4.53
C ARG A 341 -10.76 -23.80 -4.25
N ALA A 342 -10.12 -23.21 -3.27
CA ALA A 342 -10.44 -21.85 -2.82
C ALA A 342 -10.23 -20.79 -3.92
N LEU A 343 -11.13 -19.81 -3.96
CA LEU A 343 -10.92 -18.52 -4.62
C LEU A 343 -10.71 -17.43 -3.57
N LEU A 344 -10.16 -16.29 -3.98
CA LEU A 344 -10.07 -15.10 -3.13
C LEU A 344 -11.48 -14.66 -2.67
N PRO A 345 -11.62 -14.10 -1.45
CA PRO A 345 -12.89 -13.51 -1.02
C PRO A 345 -13.25 -12.31 -1.91
N PHE A 346 -14.52 -11.93 -1.96
CA PHE A 346 -14.95 -10.71 -2.67
C PHE A 346 -14.83 -9.46 -1.79
N VAL A 347 -14.62 -8.30 -2.43
CA VAL A 347 -14.79 -7.01 -1.76
C VAL A 347 -16.27 -6.81 -1.41
N ASN A 348 -16.56 -6.40 -0.18
CA ASN A 348 -17.92 -6.09 0.26
C ASN A 348 -18.26 -4.64 -0.12
N MET A 349 -18.62 -4.40 -1.39
CA MET A 349 -19.01 -3.08 -1.88
C MET A 349 -20.27 -3.13 -2.74
N ASN A 350 -21.19 -2.19 -2.51
CA ASN A 350 -22.42 -2.03 -3.29
C ASN A 350 -22.19 -1.61 -4.76
N THR A 351 -20.96 -1.28 -5.14
CA THR A 351 -20.60 -0.83 -6.50
C THR A 351 -19.20 -1.35 -6.80
N SER A 352 -19.06 -2.10 -7.89
CA SER A 352 -17.81 -2.77 -8.24
C SER A 352 -17.30 -2.31 -9.60
N MET A 353 -16.03 -1.92 -9.68
CA MET A 353 -15.34 -1.68 -10.96
C MET A 353 -15.22 -2.94 -11.81
N CYS A 354 -15.35 -4.11 -11.18
CA CYS A 354 -15.30 -5.41 -11.84
C CYS A 354 -16.64 -5.86 -12.43
N ALA A 355 -17.70 -5.03 -12.29
CA ALA A 355 -18.97 -5.22 -12.96
C ALA A 355 -18.83 -4.92 -14.47
N THR A 356 -18.08 -5.77 -15.16
CA THR A 356 -17.69 -5.61 -16.57
C THR A 356 -18.33 -6.65 -17.48
N ARG A 357 -18.97 -7.69 -16.93
CA ARG A 357 -19.41 -8.86 -17.70
C ARG A 357 -20.46 -8.49 -18.72
N GLN A 358 -21.55 -7.85 -18.31
CA GLN A 358 -22.65 -7.48 -19.20
C GLN A 358 -22.15 -6.60 -20.36
N ARG A 359 -21.24 -5.67 -20.04
CA ARG A 359 -20.65 -4.75 -21.01
C ARG A 359 -19.73 -5.47 -22.00
N ILE A 360 -18.89 -6.39 -21.54
CA ILE A 360 -17.92 -7.10 -22.39
C ILE A 360 -18.61 -8.16 -23.24
N THR A 361 -19.63 -8.86 -22.72
CA THR A 361 -20.34 -9.92 -23.44
C THR A 361 -21.49 -9.40 -24.30
N GLY A 362 -22.02 -8.21 -23.99
CA GLY A 362 -23.24 -7.69 -24.61
C GLY A 362 -24.53 -8.38 -24.14
N ASP A 363 -24.45 -9.24 -23.11
CA ASP A 363 -25.61 -9.93 -22.53
C ASP A 363 -26.12 -9.16 -21.31
N PRO A 364 -27.31 -8.52 -21.37
CA PRO A 364 -27.86 -7.76 -20.25
C PRO A 364 -28.29 -8.64 -19.07
N ASN A 365 -28.44 -9.96 -19.27
CA ASN A 365 -28.85 -10.90 -18.23
C ASN A 365 -27.65 -11.54 -17.52
N ALA A 366 -26.43 -11.28 -17.98
CA ALA A 366 -25.23 -11.84 -17.37
C ALA A 366 -25.08 -11.33 -15.92
N LYS A 367 -24.86 -12.25 -14.98
CA LYS A 367 -24.64 -11.91 -13.56
C LYS A 367 -23.25 -11.34 -13.38
N GLU A 368 -23.16 -10.14 -12.81
CA GLU A 368 -21.88 -9.50 -12.49
C GLU A 368 -21.16 -10.18 -11.33
N VAL A 369 -19.84 -10.12 -11.35
CA VAL A 369 -18.96 -10.68 -10.33
C VAL A 369 -18.16 -9.55 -9.67
N PRO A 370 -18.21 -9.41 -8.32
CA PRO A 370 -17.43 -8.40 -7.62
C PRO A 370 -15.93 -8.62 -7.79
N CYS A 371 -15.14 -7.57 -7.55
CA CYS A 371 -13.69 -7.70 -7.45
C CYS A 371 -13.30 -8.63 -6.30
N PHE A 372 -12.25 -9.41 -6.52
CA PHE A 372 -11.58 -10.15 -5.46
C PHE A 372 -10.87 -9.22 -4.48
N LEU A 373 -10.72 -9.67 -3.24
CA LEU A 373 -10.02 -9.01 -2.16
C LEU A 373 -8.71 -9.75 -1.89
N ALA A 374 -7.59 -9.02 -1.91
CA ALA A 374 -6.26 -9.51 -1.57
C ALA A 374 -5.50 -8.47 -0.71
N GLY A 375 -4.24 -8.77 -0.38
CA GLY A 375 -3.31 -7.84 0.27
C GLY A 375 -3.11 -6.54 -0.50
N ASP A 376 -2.96 -6.64 -1.83
CA ASP A 376 -2.85 -5.50 -2.74
C ASP A 376 -4.17 -5.20 -3.47
N GLU A 377 -4.48 -3.91 -3.60
CA GLU A 377 -5.73 -3.41 -4.21
C GLU A 377 -5.79 -3.63 -5.73
N ARG A 378 -4.65 -3.92 -6.38
CA ARG A 378 -4.55 -4.13 -7.84
C ARG A 378 -4.66 -5.58 -8.26
N SER A 379 -4.96 -6.50 -7.35
CA SER A 379 -5.11 -7.93 -7.63
C SER A 379 -6.07 -8.27 -8.78
N ASN A 380 -7.04 -7.41 -9.09
CA ASN A 380 -8.01 -7.59 -10.18
C ASN A 380 -7.64 -6.87 -11.48
N GLU A 381 -6.46 -6.26 -11.55
CA GLU A 381 -6.05 -5.48 -12.71
C GLU A 381 -6.24 -6.28 -13.99
N ASN A 382 -5.75 -7.52 -14.03
CA ASN A 382 -6.03 -8.50 -15.08
C ASN A 382 -6.17 -9.92 -14.50
N ILE A 383 -6.82 -10.82 -15.26
CA ILE A 383 -7.13 -12.19 -14.79
C ILE A 383 -5.91 -13.08 -14.52
N ALA A 384 -4.76 -12.80 -15.17
CA ALA A 384 -3.54 -13.55 -14.92
C ALA A 384 -2.95 -13.20 -13.54
N LEU A 385 -2.94 -11.91 -13.19
CA LEU A 385 -2.56 -11.44 -11.87
C LEU A 385 -3.49 -12.01 -10.78
N THR A 386 -4.81 -11.94 -10.99
CA THR A 386 -5.81 -12.55 -10.09
C THR A 386 -5.52 -14.03 -9.83
N SER A 387 -5.13 -14.76 -10.88
CA SER A 387 -4.81 -16.18 -10.81
C SER A 387 -3.60 -16.45 -9.93
N LEU A 388 -2.55 -15.63 -10.00
CA LEU A 388 -1.38 -15.76 -9.13
C LEU A 388 -1.70 -15.40 -7.67
N HIS A 389 -2.47 -14.34 -7.39
CA HIS A 389 -2.91 -14.05 -6.03
C HIS A 389 -3.72 -15.23 -5.43
N THR A 390 -4.58 -15.85 -6.24
CA THR A 390 -5.34 -17.04 -5.84
C THR A 390 -4.43 -18.23 -5.58
N LEU A 391 -3.42 -18.45 -6.42
CA LEU A 391 -2.43 -19.51 -6.25
C LEU A 391 -1.70 -19.41 -4.90
N PHE A 392 -1.22 -18.21 -4.54
CA PHE A 392 -0.49 -18.01 -3.28
C PHE A 392 -1.39 -17.97 -2.03
N LEU A 393 -2.66 -17.57 -2.16
CA LEU A 393 -3.66 -17.77 -1.11
C LEU A 393 -3.82 -19.26 -0.80
N ARG A 394 -3.95 -20.10 -1.84
CA ARG A 394 -4.06 -21.55 -1.68
C ARG A 394 -2.82 -22.12 -1.01
N GLU A 395 -1.63 -21.67 -1.43
CA GLU A 395 -0.38 -22.14 -0.84
C GLU A 395 -0.28 -21.78 0.65
N HIS A 396 -0.64 -20.56 1.06
CA HIS A 396 -0.70 -20.21 2.49
C HIS A 396 -1.60 -21.17 3.27
N ASN A 397 -2.83 -21.40 2.81
CA ASN A 397 -3.77 -22.30 3.50
C ASN A 397 -3.31 -23.76 3.50
N ARG A 398 -2.58 -24.20 2.46
CA ARG A 398 -1.95 -25.53 2.42
C ARG A 398 -0.85 -25.64 3.48
N LEU A 399 0.04 -24.65 3.54
CA LEU A 399 1.13 -24.58 4.53
C LEU A 399 0.59 -24.55 5.96
N ALA A 400 -0.41 -23.70 6.24
CA ALA A 400 -1.04 -23.61 7.55
C ALA A 400 -1.61 -24.97 8.02
N ARG A 401 -2.27 -25.72 7.12
CA ARG A 401 -2.78 -27.06 7.40
C ARG A 401 -1.65 -28.04 7.74
N LEU A 402 -0.58 -28.06 6.95
CA LEU A 402 0.56 -28.95 7.16
C LEU A 402 1.28 -28.63 8.48
N LEU A 403 1.45 -27.34 8.80
CA LEU A 403 2.03 -26.89 10.07
C LEU A 403 1.16 -27.28 11.26
N LYS A 404 -0.17 -27.09 11.21
CA LYS A 404 -1.10 -27.57 12.27
C LYS A 404 -0.98 -29.08 12.48
N MET A 405 -0.90 -29.85 11.40
CA MET A 405 -0.74 -31.31 11.48
C MET A 405 0.59 -31.72 12.12
N LYS A 406 1.68 -31.00 11.85
CA LYS A 406 3.00 -31.26 12.45
C LYS A 406 3.10 -30.77 13.89
N ASN A 407 2.44 -29.66 14.22
CA ASN A 407 2.45 -29.00 15.52
C ASN A 407 1.02 -28.77 16.03
N PRO A 408 0.32 -29.82 16.54
CA PRO A 408 -1.07 -29.69 16.98
C PRO A 408 -1.31 -28.69 18.11
N TYR A 409 -0.26 -28.35 18.87
CA TYR A 409 -0.30 -27.45 20.02
C TYR A 409 -0.14 -25.96 19.66
N TRP A 410 0.24 -25.65 18.41
CA TRP A 410 0.32 -24.26 17.96
C TRP A 410 -1.09 -23.67 17.82
N ASP A 411 -1.24 -22.44 18.28
CA ASP A 411 -2.43 -21.63 18.05
C ASP A 411 -2.46 -21.08 16.61
N GLY A 412 -3.59 -20.50 16.23
CA GLY A 412 -3.80 -19.94 14.90
C GLY A 412 -2.90 -18.75 14.59
N GLU A 413 -2.45 -18.00 15.60
CA GLU A 413 -1.50 -16.90 15.41
C GLU A 413 -0.13 -17.43 15.01
N ARG A 414 0.41 -18.39 15.76
CA ARG A 414 1.70 -19.03 15.47
C ARG A 414 1.70 -19.66 14.09
N ILE A 415 0.63 -20.38 13.72
CA ILE A 415 0.50 -21.01 12.41
C ILE A 415 0.46 -19.99 11.28
N TYR A 416 -0.36 -18.94 11.43
CA TYR A 416 -0.43 -17.85 10.46
C TYR A 416 0.95 -17.21 10.24
N GLN A 417 1.66 -16.88 11.33
CA GLN A 417 2.96 -16.21 11.23
C GLN A 417 4.05 -17.11 10.65
N GLU A 418 4.10 -18.40 10.99
CA GLU A 418 5.04 -19.34 10.40
C GLU A 418 4.74 -19.60 8.91
N ALA A 419 3.47 -19.79 8.53
CA ALA A 419 3.07 -19.89 7.13
C ALA A 419 3.42 -18.60 6.34
N ARG A 420 3.16 -17.42 6.92
CA ARG A 420 3.55 -16.12 6.35
C ARG A 420 5.05 -15.99 6.17
N LYS A 421 5.83 -16.41 7.16
CA LYS A 421 7.29 -16.40 7.12
C LYS A 421 7.85 -17.32 6.02
N ILE A 422 7.29 -18.52 5.87
CA ILE A 422 7.66 -19.47 4.80
C ILE A 422 7.31 -18.90 3.42
N ILE A 423 6.12 -18.32 3.23
CA ILE A 423 5.74 -17.67 1.96
C ILE A 423 6.69 -16.51 1.64
N GLY A 424 7.04 -15.68 2.62
CA GLY A 424 8.04 -14.63 2.44
C GLY A 424 9.37 -15.20 1.95
N ALA A 425 9.86 -16.28 2.57
CA ALA A 425 11.07 -16.97 2.13
C ALA A 425 10.95 -17.56 0.71
N TYR A 426 9.78 -18.11 0.34
CA TYR A 426 9.54 -18.61 -1.01
C TYR A 426 9.72 -17.50 -2.06
N PHE A 427 9.15 -16.33 -1.82
CA PHE A 427 9.33 -15.18 -2.72
C PHE A 427 10.78 -14.72 -2.76
N GLN A 428 11.45 -14.62 -1.61
CA GLN A 428 12.87 -14.26 -1.54
C GLN A 428 13.74 -15.22 -2.37
N ILE A 429 13.50 -16.52 -2.26
CA ILE A 429 14.23 -17.56 -3.01
C ILE A 429 13.92 -17.48 -4.50
N MET A 430 12.64 -17.55 -4.89
CA MET A 430 12.24 -17.53 -6.31
C MET A 430 12.70 -16.24 -7.00
N MET A 431 12.62 -15.09 -6.32
CA MET A 431 13.07 -13.82 -6.88
C MET A 431 14.57 -13.82 -7.16
N TYR A 432 15.40 -14.20 -6.19
CA TYR A 432 16.86 -14.06 -6.32
C TYR A 432 17.52 -15.22 -7.07
N ARG A 433 16.95 -16.42 -6.98
CA ARG A 433 17.46 -17.63 -7.63
C ARG A 433 16.94 -17.78 -9.06
N ASP A 434 15.66 -17.54 -9.29
CA ASP A 434 14.99 -17.95 -10.54
C ASP A 434 14.57 -16.78 -11.43
N PHE A 435 14.23 -15.62 -10.86
CA PHE A 435 13.70 -14.49 -11.61
C PHE A 435 14.78 -13.46 -11.97
N LEU A 436 15.47 -12.88 -10.99
CA LEU A 436 16.43 -11.81 -11.20
C LEU A 436 17.57 -12.19 -12.16
N PRO A 437 18.12 -13.42 -12.14
CA PRO A 437 19.15 -13.80 -13.11
C PRO A 437 18.68 -13.76 -14.57
N LEU A 438 17.40 -14.04 -14.83
CA LEU A 438 16.80 -14.00 -16.17
C LEU A 438 16.57 -12.56 -16.67
N ILE A 439 16.43 -11.61 -15.74
CA ILE A 439 16.25 -10.20 -16.05
C ILE A 439 17.59 -9.47 -16.16
N LEU A 440 18.48 -9.65 -15.19
CA LEU A 440 19.71 -8.86 -15.03
C LEU A 440 20.92 -9.43 -15.78
N GLY A 441 20.85 -10.69 -16.20
CA GLY A 441 22.00 -11.39 -16.77
C GLY A 441 23.09 -11.72 -15.74
N PRO A 442 24.06 -12.57 -16.10
CA PRO A 442 25.04 -13.11 -15.16
C PRO A 442 25.99 -12.05 -14.60
N ASP A 443 26.30 -11.00 -15.37
CA ASP A 443 27.34 -10.03 -14.98
C ASP A 443 26.86 -9.14 -13.82
N ALA A 444 25.60 -8.65 -13.88
CA ALA A 444 25.00 -7.88 -12.79
C ALA A 444 24.71 -8.75 -11.55
N ILE A 445 24.31 -10.01 -11.74
CA ILE A 445 24.18 -10.98 -10.64
C ILE A 445 25.52 -11.19 -9.95
N ALA A 446 26.58 -11.48 -10.71
CA ALA A 446 27.92 -11.68 -10.19
C ALA A 446 28.41 -10.48 -9.37
N ALA A 447 28.17 -9.26 -9.89
CA ALA A 447 28.64 -8.02 -9.29
C ALA A 447 27.90 -7.62 -7.99
N LYS A 448 26.60 -7.89 -7.87
CA LYS A 448 25.78 -7.34 -6.76
C LYS A 448 24.98 -8.36 -5.96
N LEU A 449 24.62 -9.50 -6.55
CA LEU A 449 23.59 -10.41 -6.01
C LEU A 449 24.05 -11.86 -5.81
N SER A 450 25.28 -12.23 -6.22
CA SER A 450 25.81 -13.60 -6.20
C SER A 450 25.88 -14.24 -4.82
N THR A 451 26.51 -13.58 -3.86
CA THR A 451 26.65 -14.07 -2.49
C THR A 451 25.98 -13.11 -1.52
N TYR A 452 25.25 -13.65 -0.53
CA TYR A 452 24.68 -12.86 0.54
C TYR A 452 25.75 -12.53 1.59
N PRO A 453 26.07 -11.25 1.85
CA PRO A 453 27.12 -10.89 2.81
C PRO A 453 26.64 -10.88 4.26
N GLY A 454 25.36 -11.10 4.53
CA GLY A 454 24.74 -10.89 5.83
C GLY A 454 23.92 -9.60 5.91
N TYR A 455 23.15 -9.46 6.99
CA TYR A 455 22.36 -8.27 7.28
C TYR A 455 23.28 -7.14 7.75
N ASP A 456 23.05 -5.94 7.23
CA ASP A 456 23.75 -4.71 7.59
C ASP A 456 22.74 -3.63 7.99
N GLU A 457 22.72 -3.28 9.29
CA GLU A 457 21.81 -2.28 9.84
C GLU A 457 22.05 -0.85 9.34
N SER A 458 23.16 -0.60 8.64
CA SER A 458 23.45 0.69 8.00
C SER A 458 22.87 0.81 6.59
N VAL A 459 22.38 -0.29 6.01
CA VAL A 459 21.79 -0.31 4.67
C VAL A 459 20.31 0.04 4.73
N ASP A 460 19.91 1.12 4.05
CA ASP A 460 18.50 1.47 3.83
C ASP A 460 17.89 0.59 2.72
N PRO A 461 16.92 -0.29 3.04
CA PRO A 461 16.23 -1.14 2.07
C PRO A 461 15.06 -0.43 1.36
N SER A 462 14.76 0.83 1.71
CA SER A 462 13.61 1.55 1.17
C SER A 462 13.64 1.63 -0.36
N ILE A 463 12.46 1.52 -0.99
CA ILE A 463 12.37 1.61 -2.45
C ILE A 463 12.75 3.01 -2.93
N SER A 464 13.62 3.07 -3.92
CA SER A 464 13.98 4.33 -4.58
C SER A 464 12.94 4.78 -5.59
N ASN A 465 12.77 6.10 -5.73
CA ASN A 465 11.75 6.65 -6.63
C ASN A 465 12.00 6.23 -8.10
N VAL A 466 13.27 6.18 -8.53
CA VAL A 466 13.65 5.74 -9.88
C VAL A 466 13.35 4.26 -10.13
N PHE A 467 13.47 3.42 -9.11
CA PHE A 467 13.12 2.01 -9.22
C PHE A 467 11.61 1.83 -9.48
N ALA A 468 10.77 2.42 -8.61
CA ALA A 468 9.31 2.29 -8.70
C ALA A 468 8.69 2.99 -9.92
N THR A 469 9.29 4.10 -10.35
CA THR A 469 8.69 4.96 -11.37
C THR A 469 9.24 4.69 -12.77
N ALA A 470 10.45 4.14 -12.89
CA ALA A 470 11.07 3.85 -14.17
C ALA A 470 11.60 2.42 -14.26
N ALA A 471 12.63 2.05 -13.49
CA ALA A 471 13.43 0.85 -13.77
C ALA A 471 12.63 -0.46 -13.69
N TYR A 472 11.80 -0.64 -12.65
CA TYR A 472 11.05 -1.89 -12.48
C TYR A 472 9.81 -2.00 -13.39
N ARG A 473 9.48 -0.91 -14.11
CA ARG A 473 8.44 -0.90 -15.15
C ARG A 473 8.94 -1.38 -16.52
N PHE A 474 10.14 -1.97 -16.59
CA PHE A 474 10.66 -2.60 -17.82
C PHE A 474 9.68 -3.66 -18.34
N ALA A 475 9.02 -4.40 -17.43
CA ALA A 475 8.12 -5.50 -17.75
C ALA A 475 6.90 -5.07 -18.58
N HIS A 476 6.55 -3.78 -18.61
CA HIS A 476 5.50 -3.27 -19.50
C HIS A 476 5.80 -3.55 -20.98
N THR A 477 7.08 -3.64 -21.37
CA THR A 477 7.50 -3.98 -22.74
C THR A 477 7.45 -5.49 -23.04
N MET A 478 7.22 -6.32 -22.02
CA MET A 478 7.09 -7.78 -22.11
C MET A 478 5.63 -8.25 -22.08
N ILE A 479 4.67 -7.32 -21.98
CA ILE A 479 3.24 -7.63 -21.95
C ILE A 479 2.81 -8.17 -23.32
N HIS A 480 2.34 -9.41 -23.34
CA HIS A 480 1.77 -10.03 -24.52
C HIS A 480 0.34 -9.49 -24.77
N PRO A 481 -0.09 -9.28 -26.03
CA PRO A 481 -1.40 -8.70 -26.34
C PRO A 481 -2.59 -9.62 -26.01
N PHE A 482 -2.32 -10.87 -25.67
CA PHE A 482 -3.36 -11.86 -25.36
C PHE A 482 -3.06 -12.60 -24.06
N ILE A 483 -4.12 -12.89 -23.31
CA ILE A 483 -4.09 -13.82 -22.17
C ILE A 483 -4.62 -15.16 -22.68
N SER A 484 -3.70 -16.12 -22.82
CA SER A 484 -4.04 -17.46 -23.31
C SER A 484 -4.67 -18.33 -22.23
N ARG A 485 -5.57 -19.20 -22.67
CA ARG A 485 -6.27 -20.17 -21.83
C ARG A 485 -6.20 -21.53 -22.49
N LEU A 486 -5.58 -22.48 -21.82
CA LEU A 486 -5.26 -23.78 -22.40
C LEU A 486 -5.95 -24.93 -21.66
N ASP A 487 -6.37 -25.95 -22.41
CA ASP A 487 -6.93 -27.19 -21.85
C ASP A 487 -5.87 -28.06 -21.17
N GLU A 488 -6.25 -29.22 -20.60
CA GLU A 488 -5.30 -30.14 -19.96
C GLU A 488 -4.16 -30.64 -20.88
N ASN A 489 -4.35 -30.57 -22.20
CA ASN A 489 -3.36 -30.98 -23.19
C ASN A 489 -2.48 -29.82 -23.66
N TYR A 490 -2.62 -28.63 -23.07
CA TYR A 490 -1.96 -27.39 -23.47
C TYR A 490 -2.35 -26.88 -24.88
N ASN A 491 -3.52 -27.28 -25.39
CA ASN A 491 -4.11 -26.71 -26.61
C ASN A 491 -5.02 -25.52 -26.25
N GLU A 492 -5.42 -24.73 -27.25
CA GLU A 492 -6.41 -23.67 -27.03
C GLU A 492 -7.69 -24.25 -26.42
N HIS A 493 -8.13 -23.68 -25.30
CA HIS A 493 -9.27 -24.22 -24.57
C HIS A 493 -10.56 -24.11 -25.40
N PRO A 494 -11.28 -25.22 -25.66
CA PRO A 494 -12.39 -25.24 -26.61
C PRO A 494 -13.58 -24.35 -26.21
N LEU A 495 -13.82 -24.22 -24.90
CA LEU A 495 -14.92 -23.41 -24.35
C LEU A 495 -14.51 -21.99 -23.94
N PHE A 496 -13.22 -21.78 -23.68
CA PHE A 496 -12.71 -20.56 -23.02
C PHE A 496 -11.50 -20.05 -23.81
N PRO A 497 -11.69 -19.54 -25.03
CA PRO A 497 -10.59 -19.27 -25.97
C PRO A 497 -9.68 -18.13 -25.49
N THR A 498 -8.43 -18.08 -25.96
CA THR A 498 -7.52 -16.93 -25.74
C THR A 498 -8.23 -15.58 -25.94
N GLN A 499 -7.96 -14.60 -25.06
CA GLN A 499 -8.61 -13.28 -25.07
C GLN A 499 -7.61 -12.15 -25.31
N PRO A 500 -7.99 -11.10 -26.06
CA PRO A 500 -7.27 -9.82 -26.05
C PRO A 500 -7.16 -9.29 -24.62
N LEU A 501 -6.00 -8.72 -24.28
CA LEU A 501 -5.71 -8.24 -22.92
C LEU A 501 -6.71 -7.18 -22.45
N HIS A 502 -7.15 -6.26 -23.32
CA HIS A 502 -8.13 -5.24 -22.92
C HIS A 502 -9.48 -5.80 -22.43
N ARG A 503 -9.83 -7.04 -22.82
CA ARG A 503 -11.04 -7.76 -22.35
C ARG A 503 -10.80 -8.60 -21.09
N CYS A 504 -9.60 -8.57 -20.56
CA CYS A 504 -9.19 -9.26 -19.34
C CYS A 504 -8.97 -8.30 -18.17
N PHE A 505 -8.98 -6.99 -18.40
CA PHE A 505 -8.87 -6.03 -17.30
C PHE A 505 -10.15 -6.01 -16.45
N MET A 506 -10.02 -5.98 -15.12
CA MET A 506 -11.17 -5.90 -14.18
C MET A 506 -12.27 -6.94 -14.48
N ALA A 507 -11.88 -8.15 -14.89
CA ALA A 507 -12.80 -9.19 -15.36
C ALA A 507 -12.74 -10.48 -14.52
N PRO A 508 -12.92 -10.42 -13.18
CA PRO A 508 -12.85 -11.61 -12.31
C PRO A 508 -13.91 -12.66 -12.65
N TRP A 509 -15.00 -12.27 -13.32
CA TRP A 509 -16.01 -13.19 -13.82
C TRP A 509 -15.44 -14.26 -14.75
N ARG A 510 -14.33 -13.99 -15.46
CA ARG A 510 -13.67 -15.02 -16.28
C ARG A 510 -13.02 -16.11 -15.43
N VAL A 511 -12.51 -15.75 -14.24
CA VAL A 511 -11.97 -16.75 -13.31
C VAL A 511 -13.11 -17.58 -12.70
N VAL A 512 -14.23 -16.93 -12.36
CA VAL A 512 -15.38 -17.61 -11.72
C VAL A 512 -16.16 -18.48 -12.71
N ASP A 513 -16.46 -17.97 -13.90
CA ASP A 513 -17.41 -18.59 -14.83
C ASP A 513 -16.76 -19.22 -16.07
N GLU A 514 -15.47 -18.96 -16.33
CA GLU A 514 -14.76 -19.45 -17.53
C GLU A 514 -13.56 -20.37 -17.19
N GLY A 515 -13.78 -21.32 -16.27
CA GLY A 515 -12.88 -22.48 -16.08
C GLY A 515 -11.85 -22.37 -14.97
N GLY A 516 -11.98 -21.43 -14.03
CA GLY A 516 -11.06 -21.32 -12.90
C GLY A 516 -9.70 -20.73 -13.28
N ILE A 517 -8.69 -21.00 -12.44
CA ILE A 517 -7.32 -20.49 -12.70
C ILE A 517 -6.49 -21.43 -13.56
N ASP A 518 -6.85 -22.73 -13.64
CA ASP A 518 -6.05 -23.75 -14.32
C ASP A 518 -5.77 -23.43 -15.79
N PRO A 519 -6.76 -23.08 -16.64
CA PRO A 519 -6.50 -22.74 -18.04
C PRO A 519 -5.60 -21.52 -18.20
N ILE A 520 -5.74 -20.53 -17.31
CA ILE A 520 -4.94 -19.30 -17.32
C ILE A 520 -3.50 -19.63 -16.93
N VAL A 521 -3.28 -20.40 -15.85
CA VAL A 521 -1.94 -20.79 -15.40
C VAL A 521 -1.23 -21.64 -16.46
N ARG A 522 -1.92 -22.59 -17.12
CA ARG A 522 -1.35 -23.31 -18.28
C ARG A 522 -0.97 -22.34 -19.40
N GLY A 523 -1.78 -21.34 -19.69
CA GLY A 523 -1.46 -20.27 -20.63
C GLY A 523 -0.19 -19.50 -20.26
N LEU A 524 -0.02 -19.15 -18.97
CA LEU A 524 1.16 -18.42 -18.49
C LEU A 524 2.46 -19.21 -18.63
N ILE A 525 2.45 -20.52 -18.35
CA ILE A 525 3.65 -21.37 -18.43
C ILE A 525 3.84 -22.02 -19.81
N GLY A 526 2.78 -22.10 -20.61
CA GLY A 526 2.75 -22.77 -21.92
C GLY A 526 2.79 -21.83 -23.12
N ARG A 527 2.76 -20.51 -22.94
CA ARG A 527 2.93 -19.51 -24.00
C ARG A 527 4.13 -18.60 -23.72
N PRO A 528 4.82 -18.11 -24.77
CA PRO A 528 5.96 -17.21 -24.61
C PRO A 528 5.50 -15.84 -24.08
N ALA A 529 6.41 -15.13 -23.41
CA ALA A 529 6.26 -13.69 -23.18
C ALA A 529 6.43 -12.91 -24.49
N LYS A 530 6.11 -11.60 -24.48
CA LYS A 530 6.55 -10.71 -25.56
C LYS A 530 8.03 -10.36 -25.36
N LEU A 531 8.79 -10.32 -26.46
CA LEU A 531 10.14 -9.78 -26.50
C LEU A 531 10.07 -8.25 -26.71
N ASN A 532 10.87 -7.50 -25.95
CA ASN A 532 11.07 -6.07 -26.25
C ASN A 532 12.15 -5.93 -27.34
N THR A 533 11.84 -5.16 -28.39
CA THR A 533 12.79 -4.76 -29.42
C THR A 533 12.72 -3.25 -29.61
N GLN A 534 13.76 -2.67 -30.21
CA GLN A 534 13.88 -1.22 -30.38
C GLN A 534 12.86 -0.64 -31.36
N GLU A 535 12.29 -1.49 -32.21
CA GLU A 535 11.24 -1.18 -33.17
C GLU A 535 9.85 -1.54 -32.64
N HIS A 536 9.75 -2.52 -31.72
CA HIS A 536 8.49 -3.06 -31.20
C HIS A 536 8.42 -3.05 -29.66
N MET A 537 8.27 -1.87 -29.04
CA MET A 537 8.32 -1.75 -27.57
C MET A 537 6.99 -2.08 -26.86
N LEU A 538 5.87 -1.43 -27.22
CA LEU A 538 4.57 -1.57 -26.55
C LEU A 538 3.44 -1.94 -27.50
N THR A 539 2.69 -2.97 -27.10
CA THR A 539 1.52 -3.44 -27.84
C THR A 539 0.37 -2.43 -27.79
N ASP A 540 -0.47 -2.43 -28.83
CA ASP A 540 -1.67 -1.59 -28.86
C ASP A 540 -2.65 -1.89 -27.70
N GLU A 541 -2.59 -3.08 -27.09
CA GLU A 541 -3.43 -3.43 -25.95
C GLU A 541 -3.19 -2.56 -24.71
N VAL A 542 -1.96 -2.08 -24.51
CA VAL A 542 -1.59 -1.20 -23.39
C VAL A 542 -1.26 0.23 -23.84
N ARG A 543 -1.03 0.46 -25.14
CA ARG A 543 -0.74 1.79 -25.70
C ARG A 543 -1.99 2.51 -26.24
N GLU A 544 -2.99 1.77 -26.72
CA GLU A 544 -4.21 2.31 -27.35
C GLU A 544 -5.51 1.78 -26.74
N ARG A 545 -5.43 0.76 -25.86
CA ARG A 545 -6.61 0.06 -25.33
C ARG A 545 -6.54 -0.19 -23.84
N LEU A 546 -5.66 0.50 -23.10
CA LEU A 546 -5.55 0.33 -21.65
C LEU A 546 -6.88 0.72 -20.98
N PHE A 547 -7.49 -0.25 -20.28
CA PHE A 547 -8.83 -0.18 -19.69
C PHE A 547 -9.95 0.19 -20.68
N LYS A 548 -9.79 -0.10 -21.97
CA LYS A 548 -10.83 0.12 -22.97
C LYS A 548 -11.90 -0.96 -22.88
N PHE A 549 -12.99 -0.65 -22.19
CA PHE A 549 -14.17 -1.52 -22.11
C PHE A 549 -15.16 -1.24 -23.25
N THR A 550 -15.57 0.03 -23.44
CA THR A 550 -16.49 0.51 -24.50
C THR A 550 -16.37 2.02 -24.80
N HIS A 551 -15.48 2.75 -24.12
CA HIS A 551 -15.32 4.20 -24.32
C HIS A 551 -14.39 4.51 -25.51
N GLU A 552 -14.59 5.69 -26.11
CA GLU A 552 -13.79 6.16 -27.27
C GLU A 552 -12.33 6.44 -26.88
N LEU A 553 -12.10 7.14 -25.77
CA LEU A 553 -10.76 7.48 -25.27
C LEU A 553 -10.22 6.42 -24.30
N ALA A 554 -9.17 5.72 -24.72
CA ALA A 554 -8.40 4.80 -23.89
C ALA A 554 -7.15 5.49 -23.31
N LEU A 555 -6.51 4.84 -22.33
CA LEU A 555 -5.23 5.31 -21.80
C LEU A 555 -4.05 4.73 -22.60
N ASP A 556 -2.87 5.33 -22.42
CA ASP A 556 -1.59 4.90 -22.99
C ASP A 556 -0.57 4.66 -21.88
N LEU A 557 -0.21 3.40 -21.63
CA LEU A 557 0.69 3.02 -20.54
C LEU A 557 2.10 3.61 -20.69
N GLY A 558 2.63 3.72 -21.91
CA GLY A 558 3.95 4.29 -22.17
C GLY A 558 3.97 5.80 -21.89
N ALA A 559 2.95 6.51 -22.38
CA ALA A 559 2.77 7.92 -22.11
C ALA A 559 2.57 8.18 -20.59
N LEU A 560 1.78 7.34 -19.91
CA LEU A 560 1.59 7.41 -18.46
C LEU A 560 2.91 7.20 -17.69
N ASN A 561 3.79 6.30 -18.13
CA ASN A 561 5.09 6.07 -17.48
C ASN A 561 5.98 7.31 -17.56
N MET A 562 6.11 7.91 -18.74
CA MET A 562 6.91 9.12 -18.94
C MET A 562 6.31 10.33 -18.21
N GLN A 563 4.99 10.52 -18.29
CA GLN A 563 4.29 11.60 -17.56
C GLN A 563 4.47 11.45 -16.05
N ARG A 564 4.41 10.21 -15.53
CA ARG A 564 4.66 9.90 -14.12
C ARG A 564 6.11 10.18 -13.72
N GLY A 565 7.09 9.88 -14.57
CA GLY A 565 8.48 10.26 -14.35
C GLY A 565 8.66 11.77 -14.17
N ARG A 566 7.96 12.57 -14.98
CA ARG A 566 7.94 14.04 -14.88
C ARG A 566 7.20 14.56 -13.65
N ASP A 567 6.08 13.94 -13.28
CA ASP A 567 5.34 14.20 -12.03
C ASP A 567 6.18 13.92 -10.78
N HIS A 568 7.02 12.89 -10.83
CA HIS A 568 7.91 12.50 -9.73
C HIS A 568 9.24 13.28 -9.73
N GLY A 569 9.43 14.20 -10.68
CA GLY A 569 10.65 15.00 -10.80
C GLY A 569 11.89 14.12 -10.99
N LEU A 570 11.82 13.08 -11.83
CA LEU A 570 12.99 12.25 -12.10
C LEU A 570 14.03 13.02 -12.94
N PRO A 571 15.32 12.96 -12.55
CA PRO A 571 16.43 13.40 -13.40
C PRO A 571 16.41 12.70 -14.76
N GLY A 572 16.95 13.35 -15.78
CA GLY A 572 17.03 12.78 -17.12
C GLY A 572 18.01 11.61 -17.24
N TYR A 573 17.89 10.88 -18.35
CA TYR A 573 18.61 9.64 -18.65
C TYR A 573 20.11 9.66 -18.33
N ASN A 574 20.86 10.66 -18.81
CA ASN A 574 22.31 10.74 -18.62
C ASN A 574 22.73 10.86 -17.16
N LYS A 575 21.93 11.49 -16.29
CA LYS A 575 22.25 11.55 -14.86
C LYS A 575 22.19 10.17 -14.22
N TRP A 576 21.27 9.33 -14.66
CA TRP A 576 21.17 7.94 -14.20
C TRP A 576 22.26 7.04 -14.82
N ARG A 577 22.63 7.26 -16.08
CA ARG A 577 23.82 6.60 -16.65
C ARG A 577 25.09 6.94 -15.88
N LYS A 578 25.29 8.22 -15.56
CA LYS A 578 26.40 8.68 -14.72
C LYS A 578 26.38 8.04 -13.33
N PHE A 579 25.21 7.97 -12.68
CA PHE A 579 25.04 7.27 -11.40
C PHE A 579 25.51 5.81 -11.47
N CYS A 580 25.24 5.14 -12.59
CA CYS A 580 25.65 3.77 -12.84
C CYS A 580 27.08 3.61 -13.38
N GLY A 581 27.87 4.67 -13.47
CA GLY A 581 29.23 4.63 -14.03
C GLY A 581 29.27 4.33 -15.52
N LEU A 582 28.18 4.60 -16.24
CA LEU A 582 28.03 4.37 -17.67
C LEU A 582 28.34 5.65 -18.47
N SER A 583 28.66 5.50 -19.76
CA SER A 583 28.84 6.62 -20.69
C SER A 583 27.61 7.53 -20.75
N THR A 584 27.84 8.83 -20.88
CA THR A 584 26.79 9.88 -20.94
C THR A 584 26.80 10.55 -22.32
N PRO A 585 26.14 9.97 -23.32
CA PRO A 585 26.17 10.48 -24.69
C PRO A 585 25.69 11.93 -24.77
N GLN A 586 26.37 12.76 -25.57
CA GLN A 586 26.06 14.18 -25.79
C GLN A 586 25.56 14.44 -27.23
N THR A 587 25.86 13.54 -28.17
CA THR A 587 25.56 13.67 -29.61
C THR A 587 24.69 12.54 -30.13
N GLU A 588 24.15 12.68 -31.35
CA GLU A 588 23.43 11.59 -32.05
C GLU A 588 24.34 10.36 -32.21
N GLU A 589 25.59 10.56 -32.61
CA GLU A 589 26.56 9.49 -32.82
C GLU A 589 26.87 8.73 -31.54
N GLU A 590 27.09 9.44 -30.42
CA GLU A 590 27.35 8.80 -29.13
C GLU A 590 26.11 8.07 -28.60
N LEU A 591 24.91 8.65 -28.76
CA LEU A 591 23.68 7.97 -28.38
C LEU A 591 23.43 6.75 -29.26
N ALA A 592 23.72 6.83 -30.56
CA ALA A 592 23.64 5.71 -31.49
C ALA A 592 24.58 4.57 -31.11
N GLU A 593 25.78 4.88 -30.59
CA GLU A 593 26.70 3.87 -30.06
C GLU A 593 26.14 3.18 -28.82
N VAL A 594 25.60 3.94 -27.86
CA VAL A 594 24.99 3.39 -26.64
C VAL A 594 23.78 2.50 -26.97
N LEU A 595 22.91 2.97 -27.87
CA LEU A 595 21.71 2.23 -28.28
C LEU A 595 22.03 1.13 -29.30
N GLN A 596 23.21 1.13 -29.91
CA GLN A 596 23.53 0.31 -31.09
C GLN A 596 22.52 0.49 -32.24
N ASN A 597 21.91 1.67 -32.33
CA ASN A 597 20.82 1.95 -33.27
C ASN A 597 20.77 3.44 -33.62
N LYS A 598 21.35 3.78 -34.78
CA LYS A 598 21.41 5.17 -35.26
C LYS A 598 20.04 5.76 -35.57
N GLN A 599 19.13 4.94 -36.10
CA GLN A 599 17.80 5.43 -36.48
C GLN A 599 16.96 5.75 -35.23
N LEU A 600 17.01 4.90 -34.21
CA LEU A 600 16.35 5.15 -32.94
C LEU A 600 16.95 6.37 -32.22
N ALA A 601 18.28 6.48 -32.17
CA ALA A 601 18.96 7.63 -31.58
C ALA A 601 18.50 8.95 -32.22
N ARG A 602 18.44 8.99 -33.56
CA ARG A 602 17.91 10.16 -34.28
C ARG A 602 16.46 10.46 -33.92
N LYS A 603 15.56 9.46 -33.98
CA LYS A 603 14.14 9.65 -33.62
C LYS A 603 13.95 10.20 -32.21
N ILE A 604 14.76 9.74 -31.26
CA ILE A 604 14.75 10.24 -29.88
C ILE A 604 15.23 11.69 -29.83
N LEU A 605 16.34 12.03 -30.49
CA LEU A 605 16.87 13.41 -30.47
C LEU A 605 16.02 14.41 -31.26
N ASP A 606 15.34 13.98 -32.31
CA ASP A 606 14.34 14.79 -33.02
C ASP A 606 13.21 15.24 -32.07
N LEU A 607 12.94 14.47 -31.01
CA LEU A 607 11.91 14.77 -30.00
C LEU A 607 12.48 15.48 -28.75
N TYR A 608 13.61 15.04 -28.24
CA TYR A 608 14.16 15.51 -26.95
C TYR A 608 15.22 16.61 -27.08
N GLY A 609 15.81 16.79 -28.27
CA GLY A 609 16.91 17.71 -28.56
C GLY A 609 18.27 17.26 -28.02
N THR A 610 18.32 16.75 -26.78
CA THR A 610 19.54 16.27 -26.11
C THR A 610 19.29 14.97 -25.35
N PRO A 611 20.28 14.05 -25.27
CA PRO A 611 20.17 12.85 -24.45
C PRO A 611 19.93 13.13 -22.95
N ASP A 612 20.33 14.30 -22.45
CA ASP A 612 20.10 14.72 -21.06
C ASP A 612 18.61 14.86 -20.72
N ASN A 613 17.75 15.06 -21.72
CA ASN A 613 16.32 15.27 -21.53
C ASN A 613 15.49 13.99 -21.63
N ILE A 614 16.08 12.88 -22.09
CA ILE A 614 15.36 11.62 -22.28
C ILE A 614 14.76 11.16 -20.93
N ASP A 615 13.46 10.88 -20.93
CA ASP A 615 12.77 10.34 -19.75
C ASP A 615 13.40 8.98 -19.37
N PRO A 616 13.78 8.74 -18.09
CA PRO A 616 14.55 7.54 -17.72
C PRO A 616 13.89 6.21 -18.07
N TRP A 617 12.54 6.18 -18.06
CA TRP A 617 11.82 4.97 -18.47
C TRP A 617 12.09 4.63 -19.94
N LEU A 618 11.94 5.61 -20.84
CA LEU A 618 12.21 5.45 -22.27
C LEU A 618 13.68 5.08 -22.51
N GLY A 619 14.61 5.84 -21.91
CA GLY A 619 16.04 5.60 -22.10
C GLY A 619 16.47 4.19 -21.67
N GLY A 620 15.94 3.69 -20.55
CA GLY A 620 16.27 2.37 -20.05
C GLY A 620 15.68 1.20 -20.86
N VAL A 621 14.46 1.33 -21.39
CA VAL A 621 13.85 0.28 -22.25
C VAL A 621 14.36 0.31 -23.70
N ALA A 622 14.95 1.42 -24.13
CA ALA A 622 15.56 1.58 -25.44
C ALA A 622 16.96 0.99 -25.55
N GLU A 623 17.66 0.77 -24.43
CA GLU A 623 18.98 0.15 -24.42
C GLU A 623 18.92 -1.33 -24.85
N PRO A 624 19.90 -1.81 -25.64
CA PRO A 624 19.98 -3.22 -25.97
C PRO A 624 20.17 -4.06 -24.71
N PHE A 625 19.60 -5.27 -24.71
CA PHE A 625 19.70 -6.16 -23.55
C PHE A 625 21.14 -6.51 -23.20
N VAL A 626 21.42 -6.57 -21.90
CA VAL A 626 22.63 -7.23 -21.41
C VAL A 626 22.59 -8.72 -21.74
N ARG A 627 23.78 -9.34 -21.84
CA ARG A 627 23.91 -10.77 -22.16
C ARG A 627 23.05 -11.63 -21.22
N GLY A 628 22.15 -12.42 -21.79
CA GLY A 628 21.29 -13.34 -21.03
C GLY A 628 20.20 -12.68 -20.17
N GLY A 629 20.07 -11.34 -20.20
CA GLY A 629 19.05 -10.58 -19.48
C GLY A 629 17.88 -10.12 -20.38
N ARG A 630 16.99 -9.31 -19.79
CA ARG A 630 15.84 -8.65 -20.45
C ARG A 630 15.73 -7.16 -20.15
N VAL A 631 16.84 -6.56 -19.72
CA VAL A 631 16.98 -5.10 -19.56
C VAL A 631 18.34 -4.64 -20.09
N GLY A 632 18.44 -3.36 -20.44
CA GLY A 632 19.72 -2.75 -20.80
C GLY A 632 20.61 -2.45 -19.59
N PRO A 633 21.89 -2.07 -19.81
CA PRO A 633 22.85 -1.78 -18.75
C PRO A 633 22.36 -0.83 -17.65
N LEU A 634 21.63 0.23 -18.00
CA LEU A 634 21.12 1.19 -17.02
C LEU A 634 20.15 0.54 -16.04
N PHE A 635 19.14 -0.17 -16.56
CA PHE A 635 18.15 -0.85 -15.73
C PHE A 635 18.74 -2.05 -14.99
N ALA A 636 19.70 -2.77 -15.58
CA ALA A 636 20.43 -3.81 -14.87
C ALA A 636 21.12 -3.25 -13.61
N CYS A 637 21.79 -2.09 -13.72
CA CYS A 637 22.41 -1.40 -12.60
C CYS A 637 21.40 -0.96 -11.53
N LEU A 638 20.32 -0.27 -11.92
CA LEU A 638 19.34 0.29 -10.98
C LEU A 638 18.57 -0.82 -10.24
N ILE A 639 18.12 -1.84 -10.97
CA ILE A 639 17.37 -2.97 -10.40
C ILE A 639 18.30 -3.78 -9.48
N ALA A 640 19.50 -4.16 -9.94
CA ALA A 640 20.45 -4.91 -9.11
C ALA A 640 20.83 -4.14 -7.83
N THR A 641 20.97 -2.82 -7.91
CA THR A 641 21.27 -1.99 -6.74
C THR A 641 20.11 -1.95 -5.74
N GLN A 642 18.87 -1.86 -6.21
CA GLN A 642 17.71 -1.90 -5.31
C GLN A 642 17.60 -3.25 -4.61
N PHE A 643 17.66 -4.36 -5.35
CA PHE A 643 17.59 -5.70 -4.75
C PHE A 643 18.78 -6.01 -3.83
N GLN A 644 19.97 -5.49 -4.13
CA GLN A 644 21.10 -5.60 -3.20
C GLN A 644 20.79 -4.94 -1.85
N LYS A 645 20.20 -3.74 -1.88
CA LYS A 645 19.80 -3.00 -0.67
C LYS A 645 18.67 -3.67 0.08
N ILE A 646 17.64 -4.17 -0.61
CA ILE A 646 16.54 -4.91 0.02
C ILE A 646 17.09 -6.14 0.75
N ARG A 647 17.95 -6.94 0.11
CA ARG A 647 18.51 -8.16 0.71
C ARG A 647 19.38 -7.86 1.94
N GLN A 648 20.26 -6.86 1.86
CA GLN A 648 21.21 -6.54 2.93
C GLN A 648 20.57 -5.77 4.08
N GLY A 649 19.58 -4.93 3.80
CA GLY A 649 18.88 -4.12 4.80
C GLY A 649 17.69 -4.84 5.45
N ASP A 650 17.46 -6.12 5.15
CA ASP A 650 16.36 -6.90 5.70
C ASP A 650 16.82 -7.81 6.86
N SER A 651 16.49 -7.42 8.09
CA SER A 651 16.87 -8.18 9.29
C SER A 651 16.28 -9.59 9.36
N LEU A 652 15.19 -9.85 8.64
CA LEU A 652 14.51 -11.15 8.58
C LEU A 652 14.67 -11.84 7.21
N TRP A 653 15.71 -11.48 6.44
CA TRP A 653 16.09 -12.20 5.22
C TRP A 653 16.28 -13.70 5.49
N TRP A 654 15.79 -14.57 4.62
CA TRP A 654 15.71 -16.02 4.88
C TRP A 654 17.07 -16.70 5.14
N GLU A 655 18.17 -16.18 4.58
CA GLU A 655 19.54 -16.67 4.82
C GLU A 655 20.17 -16.07 6.07
N ASN A 656 19.57 -15.05 6.68
CA ASN A 656 20.14 -14.40 7.86
C ASN A 656 20.12 -15.35 9.06
N LYS A 657 21.20 -15.33 9.85
CA LYS A 657 21.39 -16.24 10.98
C LYS A 657 20.30 -15.99 12.03
N GLY A 658 19.64 -17.06 12.46
CA GLY A 658 18.58 -17.00 13.47
C GLY A 658 17.17 -16.81 12.90
N VAL A 659 17.03 -16.47 11.61
CA VAL A 659 15.70 -16.37 10.97
C VAL A 659 15.11 -17.75 10.76
N PHE A 660 15.86 -18.66 10.13
CA PHE A 660 15.53 -20.09 10.01
C PHE A 660 16.67 -20.94 10.60
N THR A 661 16.38 -22.17 11.02
CA THR A 661 17.43 -23.15 11.35
C THR A 661 18.14 -23.63 10.07
N GLU A 662 19.24 -24.36 10.21
CA GLU A 662 19.93 -24.91 9.03
C GLU A 662 19.07 -25.95 8.31
N GLU A 663 18.38 -26.81 9.06
CA GLU A 663 17.47 -27.83 8.55
C GLU A 663 16.30 -27.18 7.79
N GLN A 664 15.75 -26.10 8.34
CA GLN A 664 14.73 -25.30 7.67
C GLN A 664 15.25 -24.66 6.37
N ARG A 665 16.48 -24.11 6.37
CA ARG A 665 17.10 -23.57 5.15
C ARG A 665 17.32 -24.63 4.07
N ILE A 666 17.71 -25.85 4.46
CA ILE A 666 17.86 -26.98 3.53
C ILE A 666 16.51 -27.31 2.89
N ALA A 667 15.44 -27.41 3.68
CA ALA A 667 14.09 -27.68 3.18
C ALA A 667 13.56 -26.57 2.25
N LEU A 668 13.86 -25.31 2.53
CA LEU A 668 13.44 -24.16 1.71
C LEU A 668 14.22 -24.05 0.40
N ARG A 669 15.48 -24.51 0.36
CA ARG A 669 16.42 -24.27 -0.75
C ARG A 669 15.87 -24.66 -2.12
N ASP A 670 15.06 -25.71 -2.17
CA ASP A 670 14.58 -26.33 -3.41
C ASP A 670 13.13 -25.98 -3.75
N VAL A 671 12.50 -25.05 -3.01
CA VAL A 671 11.16 -24.56 -3.36
C VAL A 671 11.14 -24.04 -4.79
N SER A 672 10.07 -24.31 -5.54
CA SER A 672 9.91 -23.84 -6.91
C SER A 672 8.47 -23.44 -7.22
N LEU A 673 8.29 -22.48 -8.12
CA LEU A 673 6.97 -22.10 -8.62
C LEU A 673 6.26 -23.30 -9.29
N ALA A 674 7.01 -24.21 -9.92
CA ALA A 674 6.49 -25.44 -10.50
C ALA A 674 5.78 -26.31 -9.45
N ARG A 675 6.42 -26.55 -8.29
CA ARG A 675 5.82 -27.30 -7.17
C ARG A 675 4.57 -26.60 -6.61
N ILE A 676 4.63 -25.28 -6.44
CA ILE A 676 3.50 -24.48 -5.93
C ILE A 676 2.29 -24.59 -6.89
N ILE A 677 2.51 -24.55 -8.21
CA ILE A 677 1.45 -24.78 -9.21
C ILE A 677 0.85 -26.17 -9.02
N CYS A 678 1.68 -27.21 -8.97
CA CYS A 678 1.23 -28.59 -8.79
C CYS A 678 0.42 -28.80 -7.50
N ASP A 679 0.83 -28.19 -6.39
CA ASP A 679 0.18 -28.33 -5.07
C ASP A 679 -1.18 -27.64 -4.99
N ASN A 680 -1.42 -26.62 -5.82
CA ASN A 680 -2.54 -25.69 -5.64
C ASN A 680 -3.47 -25.57 -6.86
N THR A 681 -3.26 -26.41 -7.88
CA THR A 681 -4.09 -26.45 -9.12
C THR A 681 -4.48 -27.89 -9.45
N GLY A 682 -5.24 -28.10 -10.52
CA GLY A 682 -5.44 -29.40 -11.16
C GLY A 682 -4.44 -29.70 -12.28
N ILE A 683 -3.39 -28.88 -12.44
CA ILE A 683 -2.36 -29.10 -13.46
C ILE A 683 -1.43 -30.22 -12.97
N THR A 684 -1.28 -31.27 -13.78
CA THR A 684 -0.48 -32.46 -13.45
C THR A 684 0.91 -32.45 -14.07
N GLU A 685 1.20 -31.53 -14.99
CA GLU A 685 2.48 -31.46 -15.67
C GLU A 685 2.86 -30.00 -15.94
N VAL A 686 4.09 -29.62 -15.58
CA VAL A 686 4.58 -28.23 -15.64
C VAL A 686 6.03 -28.18 -16.15
N PRO A 687 6.51 -27.05 -16.71
CA PRO A 687 7.93 -26.86 -16.98
C PRO A 687 8.74 -26.90 -15.68
N ARG A 688 9.97 -27.44 -15.71
CA ARG A 688 10.85 -27.47 -14.52
C ARG A 688 11.10 -26.08 -13.93
N ASN A 689 11.30 -25.08 -14.79
CA ASN A 689 11.35 -23.68 -14.42
C ASN A 689 10.21 -22.97 -15.14
N SER A 690 9.15 -22.63 -14.40
CA SER A 690 7.93 -22.02 -14.95
C SER A 690 8.14 -20.66 -15.60
N PHE A 691 9.29 -19.99 -15.42
CA PHE A 691 9.66 -18.74 -16.10
C PHE A 691 10.29 -18.96 -17.47
N GLN A 692 10.76 -20.17 -17.76
CA GLN A 692 11.34 -20.50 -19.06
C GLN A 692 10.27 -21.07 -19.97
N PHE A 693 10.25 -20.61 -21.21
CA PHE A 693 9.41 -21.19 -22.25
C PHE A 693 10.06 -22.49 -22.76
N ARG A 694 9.24 -23.53 -22.85
CA ARG A 694 9.63 -24.82 -23.43
C ARG A 694 8.52 -25.29 -24.36
N PRO A 695 8.84 -25.75 -25.59
CA PRO A 695 7.88 -26.42 -26.44
C PRO A 695 7.30 -27.65 -25.75
N ARG A 696 6.02 -27.97 -26.01
CA ARG A 696 5.37 -29.15 -25.46
C ARG A 696 6.14 -30.43 -25.83
N GLY A 697 6.24 -31.36 -24.88
CA GLY A 697 7.00 -32.61 -25.04
C GLY A 697 8.50 -32.49 -24.74
N SER A 698 9.02 -31.30 -24.44
CA SER A 698 10.40 -31.08 -24.00
C SER A 698 10.43 -30.20 -22.76
N GLY A 699 11.18 -30.58 -21.71
CA GLY A 699 11.39 -29.74 -20.52
C GLY A 699 10.20 -29.60 -19.56
N TYR A 700 9.14 -30.37 -19.76
CA TYR A 700 8.04 -30.56 -18.81
C TYR A 700 8.33 -31.73 -17.86
N THR A 701 7.71 -31.73 -16.70
CA THR A 701 7.88 -32.75 -15.66
C THR A 701 6.54 -32.99 -14.99
N GLN A 702 6.24 -34.26 -14.71
CA GLN A 702 5.02 -34.63 -14.00
C GLN A 702 5.10 -34.12 -12.57
N CYS A 703 3.97 -33.63 -12.05
CA CYS A 703 3.90 -33.07 -10.71
C CYS A 703 4.29 -34.10 -9.63
N GLU A 704 4.07 -35.40 -9.86
CA GLU A 704 4.50 -36.45 -8.92
C GLU A 704 6.03 -36.58 -8.81
N ASP A 705 6.78 -36.15 -9.82
CA ASP A 705 8.25 -36.21 -9.85
C ASP A 705 8.90 -34.95 -9.25
N ILE A 706 8.13 -33.93 -8.88
CA ILE A 706 8.63 -32.70 -8.29
C ILE A 706 8.53 -32.82 -6.76
N PRO A 707 9.67 -32.84 -6.03
CA PRO A 707 9.66 -33.07 -4.58
C PRO A 707 8.78 -32.05 -3.83
N GLU A 708 8.04 -32.56 -2.84
CA GLU A 708 7.37 -31.73 -1.85
C GLU A 708 8.37 -31.22 -0.82
N ILE A 709 8.08 -30.06 -0.22
CA ILE A 709 8.86 -29.54 0.90
C ILE A 709 8.65 -30.42 2.16
N ASP A 710 9.75 -30.76 2.83
CA ASP A 710 9.70 -31.50 4.09
C ASP A 710 9.58 -30.54 5.29
N PHE A 711 8.41 -30.56 5.95
CA PHE A 711 8.14 -29.79 7.16
C PHE A 711 8.65 -30.43 8.45
N SER A 712 9.41 -31.53 8.40
CA SER A 712 10.00 -32.17 9.58
C SER A 712 10.81 -31.19 10.44
N ALA A 713 11.53 -30.25 9.80
CA ALA A 713 12.34 -29.22 10.46
C ALA A 713 11.52 -28.13 11.20
N TRP A 714 10.20 -28.08 11.02
CA TRP A 714 9.30 -27.17 11.77
C TRP A 714 8.63 -27.85 12.96
N LYS A 715 8.85 -29.15 13.18
CA LYS A 715 8.25 -29.87 14.31
C LYS A 715 8.94 -29.46 15.62
N GLU A 716 8.17 -28.89 16.54
CA GLU A 716 8.63 -28.62 17.91
C GLU A 716 8.25 -29.80 18.83
N GLY A 717 9.20 -30.28 19.66
CA GLY A 717 8.90 -31.23 20.74
C GLY A 717 9.29 -32.71 20.53
N SER A 718 10.47 -33.03 19.99
CA SER A 718 11.00 -34.42 19.99
C SER A 718 12.27 -34.66 20.81
N ASN A 719 12.54 -33.82 21.83
CA ASN A 719 13.71 -33.98 22.71
C ASN A 719 13.40 -34.46 24.15
N ASP A 720 12.18 -34.91 24.44
CA ASP A 720 11.95 -35.76 25.61
C ASP A 720 11.73 -37.19 25.12
N GLY A 721 12.66 -38.09 25.47
CA GLY A 721 12.57 -39.52 25.16
C GLY A 721 11.29 -40.17 25.73
N PRO A 722 11.01 -41.45 25.40
CA PRO A 722 9.83 -42.13 25.94
C PRO A 722 9.85 -42.05 27.46
N ARG A 723 8.79 -41.46 28.02
CA ARG A 723 8.60 -41.34 29.47
C ARG A 723 8.67 -42.75 30.05
N GLY A 724 9.70 -43.03 30.85
CA GLY A 724 9.82 -44.33 31.53
C GLY A 724 8.56 -44.60 32.37
N PRO A 725 8.15 -45.87 32.54
CA PRO A 725 6.98 -46.20 33.33
C PRO A 725 7.14 -45.63 34.76
N PRO A 726 6.08 -45.09 35.39
CA PRO A 726 6.17 -44.55 36.73
C PRO A 726 6.68 -45.62 37.71
N GLY A 727 7.74 -45.30 38.46
CA GLY A 727 8.18 -46.14 39.57
C GLY A 727 7.13 -46.19 40.69
N PRO A 728 7.05 -47.29 41.47
CA PRO A 728 6.12 -47.38 42.59
C PRO A 728 6.44 -46.31 43.65
N PRO A 729 5.43 -45.71 44.31
CA PRO A 729 5.66 -44.68 45.33
C PRO A 729 6.50 -45.22 46.50
N GLY A 730 7.58 -44.52 46.85
CA GLY A 730 8.34 -44.78 48.07
C GLY A 730 7.59 -44.31 49.33
N PRO A 731 7.83 -44.92 50.50
CA PRO A 731 7.22 -44.48 51.75
C PRO A 731 7.70 -43.06 52.15
N PRO A 732 6.81 -42.21 52.72
CA PRO A 732 7.19 -40.85 53.10
C PRO A 732 8.28 -40.83 54.18
N GLY A 733 9.36 -40.08 53.94
CA GLY A 733 10.39 -39.80 54.95
C GLY A 733 9.93 -38.73 55.97
N PRO A 734 10.53 -38.70 57.18
CA PRO A 734 10.22 -37.68 58.17
C PRO A 734 10.67 -36.29 57.72
N ARG A 735 9.82 -35.29 57.99
CA ARG A 735 9.99 -33.90 57.58
C ARG A 735 11.14 -33.24 58.36
N GLY A 736 12.14 -32.73 57.65
CA GLY A 736 13.20 -31.89 58.23
C GLY A 736 12.69 -30.51 58.69
N PRO A 737 13.37 -29.83 59.64
CA PRO A 737 12.95 -28.51 60.10
C PRO A 737 13.07 -27.47 58.98
N LYS A 738 12.01 -26.68 58.83
CA LYS A 738 11.88 -25.65 57.79
C LYS A 738 12.74 -24.43 58.17
N GLY A 739 13.63 -24.00 57.28
CA GLY A 739 14.32 -22.71 57.41
C GLY A 739 13.32 -21.55 57.44
N MET A 740 13.64 -20.47 58.15
CA MET A 740 12.74 -19.33 58.30
C MET A 740 12.43 -18.73 56.91
N PRO A 741 11.15 -18.66 56.51
CA PRO A 741 10.74 -17.94 55.31
C PRO A 741 11.11 -16.46 55.44
N GLY A 742 11.66 -15.86 54.39
CA GLY A 742 11.66 -14.41 54.26
C GLY A 742 10.22 -13.89 54.32
N PRO A 743 9.98 -12.66 54.83
CA PRO A 743 8.63 -12.12 54.90
C PRO A 743 7.99 -12.18 53.50
N PRO A 744 6.75 -12.69 53.38
CA PRO A 744 5.98 -12.57 52.15
C PRO A 744 5.95 -11.10 51.74
N GLY A 745 6.22 -10.80 50.47
CA GLY A 745 5.80 -9.52 49.92
C GLY A 745 4.30 -9.37 50.18
N PRO A 746 3.82 -8.20 50.63
CA PRO A 746 2.40 -8.02 50.87
C PRO A 746 1.63 -8.38 49.59
N PRO A 747 0.45 -9.01 49.69
CA PRO A 747 -0.40 -9.23 48.53
C PRO A 747 -0.62 -7.86 47.88
N GLY A 748 -0.21 -7.73 46.62
CA GLY A 748 -0.58 -6.57 45.83
C GLY A 748 -2.09 -6.59 45.69
N ASN A 749 -2.78 -5.78 46.48
CA ASN A 749 -4.19 -5.50 46.25
C ASN A 749 -4.24 -4.67 44.97
N SER A 750 -4.34 -5.33 43.81
CA SER A 750 -4.62 -4.64 42.56
C SER A 750 -6.08 -4.21 42.62
N THR A 751 -6.29 -2.95 42.97
CA THR A 751 -7.61 -2.32 42.91
C THR A 751 -8.00 -2.20 41.44
N HIS A 752 -8.86 -3.10 40.97
CA HIS A 752 -9.42 -3.05 39.63
C HIS A 752 -10.72 -2.24 39.66
N VAL A 753 -10.75 -1.17 38.86
CA VAL A 753 -11.96 -0.35 38.69
C VAL A 753 -12.16 -0.17 37.20
N GLY A 754 -13.32 -0.57 36.71
CA GLY A 754 -13.69 -0.33 35.33
C GLY A 754 -15.09 -0.82 34.99
N PHE A 755 -15.71 -0.19 34.01
CA PHE A 755 -17.01 -0.58 33.51
C PHE A 755 -17.05 -0.55 31.98
N SER A 756 -17.97 -1.32 31.42
CA SER A 756 -18.39 -1.27 30.03
C SER A 756 -19.87 -1.58 29.98
N ALA A 757 -20.65 -0.71 29.33
CA ALA A 757 -22.08 -0.85 29.23
C ALA A 757 -22.58 -0.48 27.82
N ARG A 758 -23.63 -1.17 27.36
CA ARG A 758 -24.37 -0.83 26.13
C ARG A 758 -25.60 0.00 26.47
N LEU A 759 -26.07 0.75 25.50
CA LEU A 759 -27.20 1.66 25.68
C LEU A 759 -28.51 0.90 25.97
N GLY A 760 -28.74 -0.21 25.26
CA GLY A 760 -29.89 -1.11 25.49
C GLY A 760 -31.23 -0.61 24.92
N ASN A 761 -31.39 0.69 24.71
CA ASN A 761 -32.55 1.31 24.07
C ASN A 761 -32.15 2.29 22.95
N ASN A 762 -33.07 2.58 22.03
CA ASN A 762 -32.86 3.60 21.00
C ASN A 762 -33.37 4.96 21.51
N TYR A 763 -32.69 6.02 21.08
CA TYR A 763 -33.11 7.42 21.19
C TYR A 763 -33.23 7.91 22.64
N PRO A 764 -32.11 7.99 23.39
CA PRO A 764 -32.12 8.46 24.77
C PRO A 764 -32.50 9.96 24.82
N GLY A 765 -33.03 10.39 25.97
CA GLY A 765 -33.39 11.78 26.20
C GLY A 765 -32.20 12.73 26.08
N SER A 766 -32.45 13.94 25.57
CA SER A 766 -31.43 15.00 25.49
C SER A 766 -31.46 15.90 26.72
N GLY A 767 -30.30 16.40 27.15
CA GLY A 767 -30.15 17.36 28.24
C GLY A 767 -29.99 16.74 29.63
N THR A 768 -29.98 15.40 29.72
CA THR A 768 -29.70 14.64 30.95
C THR A 768 -28.65 13.56 30.67
N PRO A 769 -27.93 13.07 31.70
CA PRO A 769 -27.02 11.93 31.55
C PRO A 769 -27.68 10.75 30.81
N ILE A 770 -26.94 10.14 29.89
CA ILE A 770 -27.39 8.98 29.12
C ILE A 770 -27.12 7.72 29.95
N GLY A 771 -28.17 7.02 30.35
CA GLY A 771 -28.07 5.72 31.01
C GLY A 771 -27.72 4.61 30.02
N PHE A 772 -26.53 4.01 30.15
CA PHE A 772 -26.20 2.78 29.44
C PHE A 772 -26.61 1.60 30.32
N HIS A 773 -27.76 1.02 30.00
CA HIS A 773 -28.47 0.11 30.90
C HIS A 773 -27.98 -1.33 30.87
N ASP A 774 -27.34 -1.74 29.77
CA ASP A 774 -26.91 -3.13 29.55
C ASP A 774 -25.45 -3.29 30.01
N GLU A 775 -25.26 -3.67 31.28
CA GLU A 775 -23.94 -3.90 31.88
C GLU A 775 -23.21 -5.09 31.22
N ILE A 776 -22.01 -4.85 30.70
CA ILE A 776 -21.07 -5.90 30.26
C ILE A 776 -20.07 -6.20 31.39
N LEU A 777 -19.56 -5.14 32.02
CA LEU A 777 -18.57 -5.18 33.09
C LEU A 777 -18.78 -3.97 34.02
N ASN A 778 -18.62 -4.12 35.33
CA ASN A 778 -18.66 -3.02 36.30
C ASN A 778 -17.85 -3.34 37.56
N GLU A 779 -16.57 -3.65 37.37
CA GLU A 779 -15.62 -3.93 38.45
C GLU A 779 -15.36 -2.68 39.28
N GLY A 780 -15.43 -2.82 40.62
CA GLY A 780 -15.35 -1.70 41.55
C GLY A 780 -16.65 -0.92 41.73
N ASN A 781 -17.76 -1.33 41.07
CA ASN A 781 -19.10 -0.75 41.18
C ASN A 781 -19.14 0.78 41.03
N GLY A 782 -18.27 1.33 40.17
CA GLY A 782 -18.17 2.77 39.96
C GLY A 782 -19.26 3.32 39.04
N TYR A 783 -19.89 2.49 38.20
CA TYR A 783 -20.90 2.94 37.23
C TYR A 783 -22.33 2.65 37.67
N ASP A 784 -23.19 3.66 37.68
CA ASP A 784 -24.64 3.51 37.86
C ASP A 784 -25.33 3.37 36.50
N THR A 785 -25.81 2.17 36.18
CA THR A 785 -26.50 1.84 34.93
C THR A 785 -27.88 2.48 34.80
N LYS A 786 -28.48 2.94 35.91
CA LYS A 786 -29.75 3.69 35.88
C LYS A 786 -29.51 5.17 35.60
N GLY A 787 -28.55 5.77 36.30
CA GLY A 787 -28.21 7.19 36.18
C GLY A 787 -27.28 7.54 35.02
N GLY A 788 -26.55 6.56 34.47
CA GLY A 788 -25.56 6.79 33.41
C GLY A 788 -24.26 7.45 33.87
N ILE A 789 -24.00 7.44 35.17
CA ILE A 789 -22.92 8.20 35.81
C ILE A 789 -21.90 7.23 36.41
N PHE A 790 -20.64 7.42 36.05
CA PHE A 790 -19.51 6.83 36.75
C PHE A 790 -19.10 7.73 37.92
N THR A 791 -19.08 7.22 39.14
CA THR A 791 -18.55 7.90 40.33
C THR A 791 -17.25 7.22 40.73
N CYS A 792 -16.15 7.96 40.71
CA CYS A 792 -14.81 7.47 40.94
C CYS A 792 -14.66 6.85 42.35
N PRO A 793 -14.45 5.53 42.49
CA PRO A 793 -14.31 4.89 43.79
C PRO A 793 -12.86 4.94 44.31
N VAL A 794 -11.87 5.08 43.41
CA VAL A 794 -10.44 5.10 43.73
C VAL A 794 -9.75 6.20 42.92
N ALA A 795 -9.04 7.11 43.58
CA ALA A 795 -8.30 8.16 42.90
C ALA A 795 -7.22 7.57 41.96
N GLY A 796 -7.11 8.09 40.75
CA GLY A 796 -6.28 7.47 39.72
C GLY A 796 -6.33 8.16 38.37
N VAL A 797 -5.57 7.65 37.40
CA VAL A 797 -5.71 8.01 35.99
C VAL A 797 -6.61 6.98 35.32
N TYR A 798 -7.71 7.46 34.73
CA TYR A 798 -8.71 6.66 34.05
C TYR A 798 -8.71 6.94 32.56
N GLN A 799 -8.98 5.92 31.75
CA GLN A 799 -9.34 6.08 30.35
C GLN A 799 -10.85 5.92 30.20
N PHE A 800 -11.51 6.87 29.55
CA PHE A 800 -12.91 6.75 29.14
C PHE A 800 -13.01 6.69 27.62
N GLU A 801 -13.96 5.90 27.13
CA GLU A 801 -14.29 5.80 25.72
C GLU A 801 -15.80 5.62 25.54
N PHE A 802 -16.36 6.29 24.55
CA PHE A 802 -17.72 6.03 24.09
C PHE A 802 -17.77 5.90 22.57
N HIS A 803 -18.72 5.10 22.10
CA HIS A 803 -19.02 4.94 20.69
C HIS A 803 -20.54 4.86 20.53
N CYS A 804 -21.11 5.95 20.02
CA CYS A 804 -22.53 6.09 19.82
C CYS A 804 -22.90 5.98 18.35
N THR A 805 -23.66 4.95 18.01
CA THR A 805 -24.22 4.75 16.67
C THR A 805 -25.46 5.62 16.52
N ILE A 806 -25.56 6.39 15.45
CA ILE A 806 -26.56 7.44 15.24
C ILE A 806 -27.25 7.20 13.89
N TYR A 807 -28.59 7.25 13.85
CA TYR A 807 -29.38 6.94 12.66
C TYR A 807 -30.19 8.13 12.13
N GLN A 808 -30.01 8.53 10.88
CA GLN A 808 -30.84 9.53 10.17
C GLN A 808 -30.88 10.98 10.73
N ARG A 809 -30.33 11.26 11.91
CA ARG A 809 -30.26 12.60 12.50
C ARG A 809 -28.86 12.92 13.01
N THR A 810 -28.66 14.17 13.43
CA THR A 810 -27.46 14.62 14.15
C THR A 810 -27.49 14.15 15.60
N ALA A 811 -26.33 13.86 16.15
CA ALA A 811 -26.14 13.86 17.60
C ALA A 811 -24.95 14.74 17.96
N SER A 812 -25.07 15.42 19.09
CA SER A 812 -24.05 16.24 19.73
C SER A 812 -23.87 15.67 21.13
N LEU A 813 -22.71 15.11 21.41
CA LEU A 813 -22.39 14.36 22.62
C LEU A 813 -21.26 15.02 23.37
N ASP A 814 -21.49 15.28 24.65
CA ASP A 814 -20.49 15.79 25.55
C ASP A 814 -20.17 14.75 26.63
N LEU A 815 -18.89 14.45 26.80
CA LEU A 815 -18.39 13.75 27.97
C LEU A 815 -18.14 14.78 29.06
N MET A 816 -18.79 14.62 30.20
CA MET A 816 -18.80 15.58 31.30
C MET A 816 -18.03 15.04 32.48
N MET A 817 -17.38 15.92 33.24
CA MET A 817 -16.75 15.68 34.53
C MET A 817 -17.19 16.74 35.52
N ASN A 818 -17.89 16.37 36.59
CA ASN A 818 -18.35 17.29 37.63
C ASN A 818 -19.06 18.56 37.09
N GLY A 819 -19.71 18.46 35.94
CA GLY A 819 -20.40 19.57 35.26
C GLY A 819 -19.57 20.33 34.22
N GLU A 820 -18.27 20.06 34.09
CA GLU A 820 -17.42 20.60 33.03
C GLU A 820 -17.30 19.64 31.84
N ARG A 821 -17.26 20.18 30.62
CA ARG A 821 -17.12 19.36 29.41
C ARG A 821 -15.66 18.98 29.15
N LEU A 822 -15.38 17.68 29.13
CA LEU A 822 -14.07 17.12 28.80
C LEU A 822 -13.86 16.92 27.30
N LEU A 823 -14.87 16.37 26.61
CA LEU A 823 -14.77 16.01 25.20
C LEU A 823 -16.10 16.26 24.50
N HIS A 824 -16.04 16.77 23.27
CA HIS A 824 -17.20 17.01 22.42
C HIS A 824 -17.09 16.18 21.14
N SER A 825 -18.15 15.45 20.80
CA SER A 825 -18.28 14.69 19.56
C SER A 825 -19.60 15.03 18.89
N TYR A 826 -19.60 15.31 17.58
CA TYR A 826 -20.81 15.65 16.86
C TYR A 826 -20.88 14.93 15.51
N THR A 827 -22.09 14.74 15.00
CA THR A 827 -22.36 14.20 13.67
C THR A 827 -23.26 15.15 12.89
N THR A 828 -23.11 15.16 11.56
CA THR A 828 -23.98 15.88 10.63
C THR A 828 -25.13 14.98 10.16
N PRO A 829 -26.27 15.53 9.69
CA PRO A 829 -27.39 14.72 9.21
C PRO A 829 -26.95 13.85 8.02
N HIS A 830 -27.33 12.57 8.01
CA HIS A 830 -27.02 11.64 6.92
C HIS A 830 -28.07 10.53 6.83
N ASN A 831 -28.35 9.99 5.64
CA ASN A 831 -29.37 8.95 5.40
C ASN A 831 -28.90 7.51 5.77
N SER A 832 -27.96 7.36 6.69
CA SER A 832 -27.44 6.06 7.14
C SER A 832 -27.03 6.09 8.61
N TYR A 833 -26.50 4.98 9.12
CA TYR A 833 -25.81 4.96 10.42
C TYR A 833 -24.50 5.73 10.34
N LEU A 834 -24.24 6.57 11.34
CA LEU A 834 -22.98 7.26 11.61
C LEU A 834 -22.53 6.95 13.04
N THR A 835 -21.26 7.19 13.35
CA THR A 835 -20.73 7.03 14.71
C THR A 835 -20.26 8.37 15.24
N ALA A 836 -20.66 8.72 16.45
CA ALA A 836 -19.96 9.70 17.29
C ALA A 836 -19.19 8.96 18.37
N SER A 837 -17.86 9.08 18.38
CA SER A 837 -17.01 8.47 19.39
C SER A 837 -16.08 9.50 20.02
N GLY A 838 -15.47 9.12 21.14
CA GLY A 838 -14.46 9.92 21.82
C GLY A 838 -13.72 9.08 22.86
N SER A 839 -12.43 9.38 23.06
CA SER A 839 -11.61 8.77 24.10
C SER A 839 -10.74 9.81 24.78
N ILE A 840 -10.58 9.71 26.11
CA ILE A 840 -9.75 10.62 26.89
C ILE A 840 -9.12 9.91 28.10
N LEU A 841 -7.91 10.36 28.46
CA LEU A 841 -7.23 10.03 29.71
C LEU A 841 -7.43 11.17 30.70
N VAL A 842 -8.00 10.90 31.86
CA VAL A 842 -8.29 11.94 32.86
C VAL A 842 -7.90 11.45 34.26
N LYS A 843 -7.33 12.36 35.06
CA LYS A 843 -7.01 12.11 36.47
C LYS A 843 -8.25 12.43 37.30
N LEU A 844 -8.73 11.44 38.06
CA LEU A 844 -9.90 11.57 38.94
C LEU A 844 -9.50 11.47 40.41
N LYS A 845 -10.22 12.20 41.25
CA LYS A 845 -10.26 12.03 42.71
C LYS A 845 -11.46 11.16 43.09
N VAL A 846 -11.41 10.56 44.27
CA VAL A 846 -12.55 9.81 44.81
C VAL A 846 -13.77 10.74 44.89
N GLY A 847 -14.89 10.29 44.33
CA GLY A 847 -16.14 11.04 44.26
C GLY A 847 -16.34 11.87 42.98
N ASP A 848 -15.33 12.02 42.11
CA ASP A 848 -15.52 12.67 40.82
C ASP A 848 -16.51 11.89 39.95
N GLN A 849 -17.41 12.60 39.27
CA GLN A 849 -18.47 12.02 38.46
C GLN A 849 -18.24 12.27 36.97
N ILE A 850 -18.35 11.21 36.16
CA ILE A 850 -18.20 11.22 34.70
C ILE A 850 -19.48 10.68 34.06
N TRP A 851 -20.00 11.37 33.04
CA TRP A 851 -21.15 10.88 32.28
C TRP A 851 -21.17 11.41 30.85
N LEU A 852 -21.92 10.74 29.99
CA LEU A 852 -22.18 11.19 28.62
C LEU A 852 -23.54 11.90 28.58
N VAL A 853 -23.63 13.06 27.93
CA VAL A 853 -24.89 13.77 27.71
C VAL A 853 -25.10 14.04 26.22
N ALA A 854 -26.34 13.85 25.79
CA ALA A 854 -26.82 14.26 24.47
C ALA A 854 -27.34 15.69 24.54
N ASN A 855 -26.74 16.62 23.80
CA ASN A 855 -27.18 18.01 23.75
C ASN A 855 -28.49 18.18 22.96
N GLN A 856 -29.24 19.26 23.22
CA GLN A 856 -30.59 19.48 22.64
C GLN A 856 -30.60 19.39 21.10
N GLY A 857 -31.63 18.73 20.57
CA GLY A 857 -31.89 18.63 19.13
C GLY A 857 -31.77 17.20 18.58
N GLY A 858 -32.89 16.46 18.63
CA GLY A 858 -33.14 15.27 17.79
C GLY A 858 -32.06 14.19 17.78
N THR A 859 -31.55 13.75 18.94
CA THR A 859 -30.52 12.71 18.97
C THR A 859 -31.07 11.36 18.54
N ALA A 860 -30.40 10.71 17.58
CA ALA A 860 -30.84 9.43 17.04
C ALA A 860 -29.89 8.28 17.41
N ILE A 861 -29.36 8.32 18.64
CA ILE A 861 -28.45 7.31 19.16
C ILE A 861 -29.18 5.96 19.24
N THR A 862 -28.55 4.87 18.81
CA THR A 862 -29.15 3.55 18.77
C THR A 862 -28.62 2.65 19.88
N LYS A 863 -29.39 1.60 20.19
CA LYS A 863 -29.14 0.62 21.27
C LYS A 863 -27.78 -0.08 21.19
N GLU A 864 -27.14 -0.10 20.02
CA GLU A 864 -25.82 -0.71 19.78
C GLU A 864 -24.65 0.17 20.27
N SER A 865 -24.95 1.34 20.85
CA SER A 865 -23.95 2.26 21.40
C SER A 865 -23.36 1.75 22.71
N TYR A 866 -22.09 2.04 22.98
CA TYR A 866 -21.43 1.65 24.23
C TYR A 866 -20.64 2.80 24.88
N PHE A 867 -20.49 2.70 26.20
CA PHE A 867 -19.68 3.59 27.03
C PHE A 867 -18.88 2.75 28.01
N LEU A 868 -17.59 3.04 28.15
CA LEU A 868 -16.69 2.32 29.02
C LEU A 868 -15.67 3.27 29.67
N GLY A 869 -15.17 2.85 30.82
CA GLY A 869 -14.07 3.53 31.49
C GLY A 869 -13.33 2.59 32.42
N HIS A 870 -12.01 2.70 32.51
CA HIS A 870 -11.20 1.84 33.38
C HIS A 870 -9.99 2.57 33.97
N LEU A 871 -9.59 2.15 35.16
CA LEU A 871 -8.42 2.64 35.90
C LEU A 871 -7.15 2.07 35.27
N LEU A 872 -6.20 2.95 34.95
CA LEU A 872 -4.89 2.56 34.45
C LEU A 872 -3.88 2.43 35.59
N TRP A 873 -3.78 3.44 36.44
CA TRP A 873 -2.96 3.40 37.65
C TRP A 873 -3.46 4.39 38.71
N ILE A 874 -3.20 4.07 39.97
CA ILE A 874 -3.50 4.89 41.15
C ILE A 874 -2.45 6.01 41.24
N VAL A 875 -2.86 7.21 41.70
CA VAL A 875 -1.98 8.38 41.82
C VAL A 875 -1.82 8.82 43.27
#